data_AF-A0A7X5U1J3-F1
#
_entry.id   AF-A0A7X5U1J3-F1
#
_cell.length_a   1.000
_cell.length_b   1.000
_cell.length_c   1.000
_cell.angle_alpha   90.00
_cell.angle_beta   90.00
_cell.angle_gamma   90.00
#
_symmetry.space_group_name_H-M   'P 1'
#
loop_
_entity.id
_entity.type
_entity.pdbx_description
1 polymer ?
#
loop_
_entity_poly.entity_id
_entity_poly.type
_entity_poly.pdbx_seq_one_letter_code
_entity_poly.pdbx_strand_id
1 'polypeptide(L)'
;MTRINPATSTHLRPDDADLHRLLTGEHHDPHSILGAQEYGDHTVIRALRPHAETVAAVIGGVRYEATHIDGGLFAVAVPITGLIDYRLELGYPGAPVLTVADPYRFLPTVGEMDMHLFAEGRHERLWEMLGAHPRTFTTADGPVPGVSFAVWAPNAKGVSLIGEFNHWDGIEAPMRSLGSSGVWEVFWPGFPTDGMYKFRVHGADGVVSDRADPMAFATEVPPHTASRVNTSSYEWSDGDWMAGRTLRNPVFEPMSTYEVHLMSWRPGLSYRQLADELTEYVVAQGFTHVELLPVAEHPFGGSWGYQVTSYYAPTSRLGTPDEFRHLVDTLHQAGIGVIVDWVPAHFPKDAWALGRFDGTALYEHADPRRGEQLDWGTYVFDFGRPEVRNFLVANALYWLQEFHIDGLRVDAVASMLYLDYSRPADGWTPNEYGGRENLEAVQFLQEMNATVHKIHPGIVTVAEESTSWPGVTRPTNLGGLGFSMKWNMGWMNDTLAYIARDPIHRSFHHHEMTFSMLYAFSENYVLPISHDEVVHGKGTLWGRMPGNDHNKAAGVRSLLAYQWAHPGKQLLFMGQEFGQRAEWSEERGLDWYQLGEQSFSTGIQQLVADINRLYRSRRALWSRDTVPDGYSWIDANDSANNVLSFLRFGDDGSVLACVFNFSGSEHAQYRLGLPHTGTWREVLNTDATIYNGAGLGNLGSVEATAQPWHGRPASAVMSLPPLAALWFEPA
;
A
#
# COMPACT_ATOMS: atom_id res chain seq x y z
N MET A 1 37.70 -45.28 38.99
CA MET A 1 36.92 -44.35 38.16
C MET A 1 37.27 -44.65 36.72
N THR A 2 36.43 -45.46 36.08
CA THR A 2 36.60 -45.99 34.73
C THR A 2 36.45 -44.85 33.73
N ARG A 3 37.50 -44.55 32.97
CA ARG A 3 37.41 -43.65 31.80
C ARG A 3 36.50 -44.31 30.78
N ILE A 4 35.29 -43.78 30.63
CA ILE A 4 34.41 -44.13 29.52
C ILE A 4 35.11 -43.66 28.25
N ASN A 5 35.29 -44.57 27.29
CA ASN A 5 35.81 -44.26 25.97
C ASN A 5 34.80 -43.32 25.28
N PRO A 6 35.20 -42.16 24.72
CA PRO A 6 34.25 -41.20 24.14
C PRO A 6 33.34 -41.80 23.05
N ALA A 7 33.78 -42.89 22.43
CA ALA A 7 33.08 -43.58 21.34
C ALA A 7 31.97 -44.57 21.77
N THR A 8 31.67 -44.74 23.06
CA THR A 8 30.74 -45.79 23.55
C THR A 8 29.50 -45.30 24.30
N SER A 9 29.14 -44.01 24.22
CA SER A 9 27.85 -43.56 24.77
C SER A 9 26.69 -44.09 23.91
N THR A 10 25.73 -44.77 24.53
CA THR A 10 24.52 -45.31 23.88
C THR A 10 23.62 -44.23 23.26
N HIS A 11 23.87 -42.97 23.57
CA HIS A 11 23.07 -41.83 23.11
C HIS A 11 23.76 -40.99 22.04
N LEU A 12 24.94 -41.36 21.51
CA LEU A 12 25.62 -40.55 20.48
C LEU A 12 24.78 -40.38 19.21
N ARG A 13 24.23 -41.47 18.68
CA ARG A 13 23.33 -41.49 17.53
C ARG A 13 21.88 -41.28 18.01
N PRO A 14 21.11 -40.35 17.41
CA PRO A 14 19.66 -40.27 17.62
C PRO A 14 18.97 -41.58 17.22
N ASP A 15 17.68 -41.73 17.52
CA ASP A 15 16.94 -42.87 16.97
C ASP A 15 16.83 -42.76 15.43
N ASP A 16 16.60 -43.89 14.75
CA ASP A 16 16.62 -43.92 13.28
C ASP A 16 15.50 -43.09 12.65
N ALA A 17 14.37 -42.91 13.34
CA ALA A 17 13.22 -42.16 12.83
C ALA A 17 13.50 -40.65 12.88
N ASP A 18 14.02 -40.16 14.00
CA ASP A 18 14.42 -38.77 14.22
C ASP A 18 15.61 -38.40 13.34
N LEU A 19 16.61 -39.29 13.21
CA LEU A 19 17.70 -39.08 12.27
C LEU A 19 17.21 -38.98 10.83
N HIS A 20 16.30 -39.88 10.42
CA HIS A 20 15.73 -39.82 9.07
C HIS A 20 15.01 -38.49 8.83
N ARG A 21 14.11 -38.10 9.74
CA ARG A 21 13.37 -36.83 9.66
C ARG A 21 14.28 -35.62 9.64
N LEU A 22 15.35 -35.64 10.42
CA LEU A 22 16.33 -34.56 10.47
C LEU A 22 17.06 -34.42 9.12
N LEU A 23 17.51 -35.54 8.55
CA LEU A 23 18.22 -35.55 7.27
C LEU A 23 17.30 -35.27 6.07
N THR A 24 16.00 -35.52 6.19
CA THR A 24 15.00 -35.17 5.15
C THR A 24 14.40 -33.78 5.33
N GLY A 25 14.75 -33.03 6.38
CA GLY A 25 14.20 -31.70 6.66
C GLY A 25 12.78 -31.70 7.22
N GLU A 26 12.26 -32.84 7.71
CA GLU A 26 10.90 -33.02 8.24
C GLU A 26 10.85 -33.15 9.78
N HIS A 27 11.93 -32.76 10.46
CA HIS A 27 11.98 -32.81 11.92
C HIS A 27 11.40 -31.53 12.53
N HIS A 28 10.31 -31.68 13.29
CA HIS A 28 9.58 -30.57 13.89
C HIS A 28 10.30 -29.83 15.04
N ASP A 29 11.21 -30.49 15.75
CA ASP A 29 11.98 -29.88 16.83
C ASP A 29 13.47 -30.24 16.77
N PRO A 30 14.25 -29.65 15.85
CA PRO A 30 15.68 -29.96 15.72
C PRO A 30 16.48 -29.70 17.01
N HIS A 31 16.03 -28.80 17.88
CA HIS A 31 16.70 -28.45 19.14
C HIS A 31 16.62 -29.59 20.18
N SER A 32 15.66 -30.51 20.03
CA SER A 32 15.61 -31.76 20.82
C SER A 32 16.65 -32.80 20.40
N ILE A 33 17.38 -32.61 19.29
CA ILE A 33 18.42 -33.54 18.79
C ILE A 33 19.79 -32.87 18.67
N LEU A 34 19.81 -31.68 18.07
CA LEU A 34 20.98 -30.85 17.85
C LEU A 34 21.29 -30.00 19.09
N GLY A 35 22.52 -29.52 19.17
CA GLY A 35 23.00 -28.79 20.34
C GLY A 35 23.46 -29.71 21.46
N ALA A 36 23.56 -29.15 22.67
CA ALA A 36 24.03 -29.83 23.87
C ALA A 36 22.89 -30.45 24.67
N GLN A 37 23.00 -31.75 24.99
CA GLN A 37 21.98 -32.51 25.73
C GLN A 37 22.61 -33.34 26.83
N GLU A 38 22.06 -33.25 28.04
CA GLU A 38 22.58 -33.98 29.19
C GLU A 38 21.99 -35.39 29.29
N TYR A 39 22.88 -36.37 29.47
CA TYR A 39 22.53 -37.78 29.67
C TYR A 39 23.22 -38.31 30.94
N GLY A 40 22.61 -38.02 32.09
CA GLY A 40 23.11 -38.47 33.38
C GLY A 40 24.39 -37.73 33.80
N ASP A 41 25.55 -38.29 33.49
CA ASP A 41 26.87 -37.82 33.94
C ASP A 41 27.72 -37.14 32.85
N HIS A 42 27.16 -36.96 31.65
CA HIS A 42 27.84 -36.34 30.52
C HIS A 42 26.85 -35.55 29.64
N THR A 43 27.40 -34.67 28.79
CA THR A 43 26.66 -33.95 27.77
C THR A 43 27.04 -34.50 26.40
N VAL A 44 26.06 -34.78 25.55
CA VAL A 44 26.27 -35.08 24.12
C VAL A 44 26.00 -33.80 23.34
N ILE A 45 26.95 -33.39 22.51
CA ILE A 45 26.81 -32.26 21.58
C ILE A 45 26.66 -32.83 20.17
N ARG A 46 25.59 -32.47 19.47
CA ARG A 46 25.37 -32.87 18.08
C ARG A 46 25.26 -31.67 17.16
N ALA A 47 25.92 -31.76 16.00
CA ALA A 47 25.91 -30.71 14.98
C ALA A 47 25.63 -31.31 13.61
N LEU A 48 24.64 -30.77 12.91
CA LEU A 48 24.35 -31.12 11.52
C LEU A 48 25.11 -30.17 10.60
N ARG A 49 26.16 -30.67 9.97
CA ARG A 49 27.05 -29.93 9.07
C ARG A 49 27.33 -30.79 7.83
N PRO A 50 26.40 -30.83 6.87
CA PRO A 50 26.63 -31.48 5.59
C PRO A 50 27.95 -31.00 4.96
N HIS A 51 28.67 -31.90 4.31
CA HIS A 51 29.96 -31.62 3.65
C HIS A 51 31.14 -31.19 4.53
N ALA A 52 30.99 -31.08 5.85
CA ALA A 52 32.13 -30.86 6.74
C ALA A 52 33.04 -32.10 6.76
N GLU A 53 34.35 -31.89 6.72
CA GLU A 53 35.36 -32.95 6.92
C GLU A 53 35.61 -33.23 8.40
N THR A 54 35.57 -32.16 9.21
CA THR A 54 35.81 -32.25 10.66
C THR A 54 34.87 -31.31 11.41
N VAL A 55 34.44 -31.75 12.59
CA VAL A 55 33.68 -30.95 13.56
C VAL A 55 34.24 -31.21 14.94
N ALA A 56 34.50 -30.16 15.71
CA ALA A 56 34.91 -30.27 17.11
C ALA A 56 34.16 -29.28 17.99
N ALA A 57 33.87 -29.67 19.23
CA ALA A 57 33.37 -28.76 20.26
C ALA A 57 34.54 -28.16 21.04
N VAL A 58 34.57 -26.84 21.18
CA VAL A 58 35.56 -26.10 21.97
C VAL A 58 34.88 -25.60 23.24
N ILE A 59 35.34 -26.10 24.40
CA ILE A 59 34.77 -25.80 25.72
C ILE A 59 35.89 -25.29 26.62
N GLY A 60 35.84 -24.01 27.02
CA GLY A 60 36.90 -23.41 27.85
C GLY A 60 38.30 -23.50 27.23
N GLY A 61 38.38 -23.45 25.89
CA GLY A 61 39.63 -23.60 25.13
C GLY A 61 40.10 -25.06 24.92
N VAL A 62 39.37 -26.05 25.44
CA VAL A 62 39.65 -27.47 25.22
C VAL A 62 38.84 -27.98 24.03
N ARG A 63 39.52 -28.63 23.09
CA ARG A 63 38.94 -29.15 21.84
C ARG A 63 38.56 -30.63 21.98
N TYR A 64 37.30 -30.95 21.69
CA TYR A 64 36.73 -32.29 21.70
C TYR A 64 36.28 -32.67 20.29
N GLU A 65 36.97 -33.62 19.65
CA GLU A 65 36.65 -34.08 18.29
C GLU A 65 35.33 -34.84 18.25
N ALA A 66 34.46 -34.46 17.30
CA ALA A 66 33.22 -35.17 17.05
C ALA A 66 33.41 -36.29 16.03
N THR A 67 32.64 -37.35 16.22
CA THR A 67 32.59 -38.48 15.29
C THR A 67 31.47 -38.25 14.29
N HIS A 68 31.73 -38.47 13.00
CA HIS A 68 30.70 -38.48 11.98
C HIS A 68 29.77 -39.68 12.19
N ILE A 69 28.47 -39.43 12.27
CA ILE A 69 27.45 -40.44 12.55
C ILE A 69 26.76 -40.90 11.26
N ASP A 70 26.16 -39.96 10.52
CA ASP A 70 25.45 -40.21 9.27
C ASP A 70 25.07 -38.89 8.59
N GLY A 71 25.01 -38.84 7.26
CA GLY A 71 24.39 -37.72 6.53
C GLY A 71 24.92 -36.30 6.82
N GLY A 72 26.09 -36.16 7.44
CA GLY A 72 26.62 -34.87 7.89
C GLY A 72 26.32 -34.52 9.35
N LEU A 73 25.65 -35.41 10.10
CA LEU A 73 25.52 -35.32 11.54
C LEU A 73 26.80 -35.77 12.23
N PHE A 74 27.34 -34.91 13.10
CA PHE A 74 28.47 -35.19 13.98
C PHE A 74 28.03 -35.20 15.43
N ALA A 75 28.63 -36.05 16.26
CA ALA A 75 28.35 -36.10 17.69
C ALA A 75 29.62 -36.28 18.52
N VAL A 76 29.65 -35.65 19.70
CA VAL A 76 30.70 -35.83 20.70
C VAL A 76 30.09 -35.93 22.10
N ALA A 77 30.52 -36.90 22.89
CA ALA A 77 30.18 -37.00 24.30
C ALA A 77 31.30 -36.36 25.14
N VAL A 78 30.96 -35.35 25.93
CA VAL A 78 31.88 -34.64 26.82
C VAL A 78 31.55 -34.95 28.29
N PRO A 79 32.54 -35.24 29.15
CA PRO A 79 32.31 -35.60 30.55
C PRO A 79 32.08 -34.36 31.42
N ILE A 80 31.12 -33.52 31.01
CA ILE A 80 30.73 -32.26 31.64
C ILE A 80 29.21 -32.31 31.80
N THR A 81 28.71 -31.80 32.92
CA THR A 81 27.29 -31.50 33.15
C THR A 81 27.17 -30.03 33.54
N GLY A 82 25.98 -29.44 33.38
CA GLY A 82 25.76 -28.01 33.50
C GLY A 82 26.56 -27.22 32.49
N LEU A 83 26.70 -27.72 31.25
CA LEU A 83 27.48 -27.05 30.20
C LEU A 83 26.87 -25.66 29.91
N ILE A 84 27.61 -24.61 30.24
CA ILE A 84 27.12 -23.22 30.14
C ILE A 84 27.25 -22.69 28.71
N ASP A 85 28.41 -22.91 28.08
CA ASP A 85 28.77 -22.32 26.77
C ASP A 85 29.85 -23.17 26.08
N TYR A 86 29.89 -23.09 24.75
CA TYR A 86 30.88 -23.73 23.87
C TYR A 86 30.90 -23.10 22.47
N ARG A 87 31.87 -23.46 21.64
CA ARG A 87 31.89 -23.15 20.19
C ARG A 87 32.07 -24.42 19.37
N LEU A 88 31.64 -24.38 18.12
CA LEU A 88 31.92 -25.41 17.13
C LEU A 88 33.07 -24.93 16.24
N GLU A 89 34.08 -25.78 16.06
CA GLU A 89 35.10 -25.64 15.01
C GLU A 89 34.73 -26.54 13.83
N LEU A 90 34.58 -25.94 12.66
CA LEU A 90 34.14 -26.59 11.43
C LEU A 90 35.26 -26.56 10.40
N GLY A 91 35.64 -27.72 9.86
CA GLY A 91 36.58 -27.83 8.76
C GLY A 91 35.88 -28.28 7.48
N TYR A 92 35.99 -27.48 6.42
CA TYR A 92 35.47 -27.79 5.08
C TYR A 92 36.61 -27.93 4.07
N PRO A 93 36.42 -28.70 2.98
CA PRO A 93 37.47 -28.91 1.98
C PRO A 93 37.96 -27.58 1.39
N GLY A 94 39.26 -27.27 1.57
CA GLY A 94 39.89 -26.08 0.99
C GLY A 94 39.52 -24.74 1.65
N ALA A 95 38.77 -24.75 2.76
CA ALA A 95 38.40 -23.56 3.51
C ALA A 95 39.15 -23.47 4.86
N PRO A 96 39.37 -22.25 5.40
CA PRO A 96 39.83 -22.09 6.78
C PRO A 96 38.87 -22.72 7.80
N VAL A 97 39.39 -23.17 8.94
CA VAL A 97 38.54 -23.64 10.05
C VAL A 97 37.71 -22.47 10.57
N LEU A 98 36.40 -22.68 10.67
CA LEU A 98 35.45 -21.69 11.16
C LEU A 98 35.09 -21.99 12.62
N THR A 99 35.21 -21.00 13.50
CA THR A 99 34.73 -21.09 14.88
C THR A 99 33.41 -20.35 15.01
N VAL A 100 32.32 -21.06 15.32
CA VAL A 100 30.97 -20.50 15.38
C VAL A 100 30.27 -20.88 16.67
N ALA A 101 29.31 -20.07 17.12
CA ALA A 101 28.37 -20.51 18.13
C ALA A 101 27.39 -21.52 17.52
N ASP A 102 26.94 -22.47 18.33
CA ASP A 102 25.96 -23.47 17.89
C ASP A 102 24.55 -22.86 17.87
N PRO A 103 23.85 -22.80 16.71
CA PRO A 103 22.49 -22.30 16.61
C PRO A 103 21.51 -23.02 17.56
N TYR A 104 21.69 -24.33 17.74
CA TYR A 104 20.68 -25.21 18.35
C TYR A 104 20.71 -25.24 19.87
N ARG A 105 21.58 -24.47 20.51
CA ARG A 105 21.58 -24.30 21.97
C ARG A 105 20.72 -23.13 22.43
N PHE A 106 20.37 -22.21 21.53
CA PHE A 106 19.70 -20.97 21.90
C PHE A 106 18.21 -21.24 22.19
N LEU A 107 17.71 -20.62 23.25
CA LEU A 107 16.28 -20.66 23.60
C LEU A 107 15.43 -19.95 22.55
N PRO A 108 14.11 -20.23 22.50
CA PRO A 108 13.19 -19.53 21.59
C PRO A 108 13.34 -18.02 21.69
N THR A 109 13.44 -17.38 20.52
CA THR A 109 13.54 -15.91 20.38
C THR A 109 12.18 -15.21 20.40
N VAL A 110 11.11 -15.98 20.27
CA VAL A 110 9.71 -15.53 20.28
C VAL A 110 9.08 -15.81 21.65
N GLY A 111 8.40 -14.81 22.24
CA GLY A 111 7.78 -14.93 23.55
C GLY A 111 6.38 -15.57 23.54
N GLU A 112 5.95 -16.11 24.68
CA GLU A 112 4.62 -16.73 24.84
C GLU A 112 3.47 -15.73 24.64
N MET A 113 3.64 -14.48 25.07
CA MET A 113 2.63 -13.42 24.89
C MET A 113 2.45 -13.07 23.41
N ASP A 114 3.54 -12.98 22.65
CA ASP A 114 3.49 -12.63 21.23
C ASP A 114 2.73 -13.73 20.46
N MET A 115 3.05 -15.01 20.73
CA MET A 115 2.33 -16.14 20.16
C MET A 115 0.84 -16.15 20.53
N HIS A 116 0.51 -15.80 21.78
CA HIS A 116 -0.88 -15.72 22.22
C HIS A 116 -1.66 -14.61 21.50
N LEU A 117 -1.09 -13.40 21.40
CA LEU A 117 -1.70 -12.28 20.68
C LEU A 117 -1.83 -12.57 19.17
N PHE A 118 -0.85 -13.26 18.59
CA PHE A 118 -0.88 -13.67 17.19
C PHE A 118 -2.00 -14.68 16.93
N ALA A 119 -2.14 -15.71 17.77
CA ALA A 119 -3.21 -16.72 17.67
C ALA A 119 -4.62 -16.13 17.86
N GLU A 120 -4.76 -15.08 18.67
CA GLU A 120 -6.02 -14.33 18.79
C GLU A 120 -6.26 -13.35 17.63
N GLY A 121 -5.25 -13.14 16.79
CA GLY A 121 -5.30 -12.26 15.63
C GLY A 121 -5.33 -10.77 15.99
N ARG A 122 -4.60 -10.35 17.04
CA ARG A 122 -4.65 -8.98 17.59
C ARG A 122 -3.29 -8.38 17.94
N HIS A 123 -2.22 -8.88 17.33
CA HIS A 123 -0.85 -8.42 17.62
C HIS A 123 -0.53 -7.16 16.80
N GLU A 124 -0.77 -5.97 17.36
CA GLU A 124 -0.64 -4.68 16.66
C GLU A 124 0.78 -4.36 16.15
N ARG A 125 1.83 -5.03 16.64
CA ARG A 125 3.23 -4.90 16.17
C ARG A 125 3.84 -6.22 15.65
N LEU A 126 3.06 -6.98 14.88
CA LEU A 126 3.42 -8.35 14.46
C LEU A 126 4.79 -8.43 13.76
N TRP A 127 5.18 -7.37 13.06
CA TRP A 127 6.47 -7.26 12.37
C TRP A 127 7.68 -7.29 13.29
N GLU A 128 7.54 -7.06 14.60
CA GLU A 128 8.67 -7.18 15.55
C GLU A 128 8.90 -8.61 16.04
N MET A 129 7.91 -9.48 15.82
CA MET A 129 7.90 -10.87 16.24
C MET A 129 8.28 -11.80 15.08
N LEU A 130 7.55 -11.70 13.96
CA LEU A 130 7.76 -12.54 12.78
C LEU A 130 8.75 -11.91 11.81
N GLY A 131 9.33 -12.75 10.94
CA GLY A 131 10.32 -12.37 9.95
C GLY A 131 11.76 -12.51 10.44
N ALA A 132 12.67 -11.77 9.81
CA ALA A 132 14.10 -11.82 10.10
C ALA A 132 14.59 -10.59 10.89
N HIS A 133 15.11 -10.82 12.09
CA HIS A 133 15.52 -9.78 13.04
C HIS A 133 16.95 -9.98 13.54
N PRO A 134 17.89 -9.07 13.26
CA PRO A 134 19.20 -9.10 13.89
C PRO A 134 19.11 -9.04 15.41
N ARG A 135 19.81 -9.95 16.10
CA ARG A 135 19.86 -10.05 17.56
C ARG A 135 21.27 -10.34 18.04
N THR A 136 21.59 -9.87 19.24
CA THR A 136 22.86 -10.19 19.92
C THR A 136 22.56 -10.74 21.31
N PHE A 137 23.05 -11.95 21.59
CA PHE A 137 22.96 -12.57 22.91
C PHE A 137 24.32 -12.52 23.61
N THR A 138 24.37 -12.11 24.87
CA THR A 138 25.61 -12.20 25.67
C THR A 138 25.68 -13.57 26.31
N THR A 139 26.67 -14.38 25.93
CA THR A 139 26.92 -15.70 26.53
C THR A 139 28.20 -15.68 27.37
N ALA A 140 28.56 -16.79 28.02
CA ALA A 140 29.73 -16.83 28.90
C ALA A 140 31.05 -16.57 28.15
N ASP A 141 31.14 -16.99 26.89
CA ASP A 141 32.29 -16.78 25.99
C ASP A 141 32.20 -15.45 25.21
N GLY A 142 31.22 -14.58 25.52
CA GLY A 142 31.08 -13.25 24.93
C GLY A 142 29.79 -13.05 24.11
N PRO A 143 29.65 -11.87 23.45
CA PRO A 143 28.48 -11.57 22.63
C PRO A 143 28.45 -12.43 21.35
N VAL A 144 27.27 -12.91 21.01
CA VAL A 144 26.98 -13.69 19.80
C VAL A 144 25.94 -12.93 18.98
N PRO A 145 26.37 -12.18 17.94
CA PRO A 145 25.46 -11.59 16.98
C PRO A 145 24.93 -12.65 16.02
N GLY A 146 23.74 -12.44 15.48
CA GLY A 146 23.12 -13.29 14.47
C GLY A 146 21.76 -12.75 14.07
N VAL A 147 20.99 -13.57 13.37
CA VAL A 147 19.63 -13.22 12.95
C VAL A 147 18.66 -14.27 13.45
N SER A 148 17.56 -13.80 14.03
CA SER A 148 16.41 -14.58 14.41
C SER A 148 15.44 -14.65 13.25
N PHE A 149 14.94 -15.83 12.92
CA PHE A 149 13.95 -16.04 11.87
C PHE A 149 12.71 -16.69 12.47
N ALA A 150 11.54 -16.14 12.17
CA ALA A 150 10.25 -16.70 12.59
C ALA A 150 9.21 -16.65 11.45
N VAL A 151 8.58 -17.79 11.15
CA VAL A 151 7.60 -17.90 10.05
C VAL A 151 6.41 -18.76 10.45
N TRP A 152 5.21 -18.35 10.08
CA TRP A 152 3.99 -19.10 10.35
C TRP A 152 3.70 -20.12 9.24
N ALA A 153 3.72 -21.41 9.60
CA ALA A 153 3.47 -22.54 8.69
C ALA A 153 2.94 -23.75 9.50
N PRO A 154 1.71 -23.67 10.05
CA PRO A 154 1.22 -24.60 11.07
C PRO A 154 1.14 -26.06 10.60
N ASN A 155 0.90 -26.30 9.31
CA ASN A 155 0.75 -27.65 8.77
C ASN A 155 2.03 -28.20 8.11
N ALA A 156 3.10 -27.40 8.05
CA ALA A 156 4.36 -27.87 7.50
C ALA A 156 4.90 -29.05 8.32
N LYS A 157 5.52 -30.02 7.65
CA LYS A 157 6.24 -31.11 8.30
C LYS A 157 7.60 -30.65 8.83
N GLY A 158 8.17 -29.65 8.18
CA GLY A 158 9.48 -29.09 8.47
C GLY A 158 9.71 -27.79 7.72
N VAL A 159 10.48 -26.90 8.31
CA VAL A 159 10.93 -25.66 7.68
C VAL A 159 12.43 -25.53 7.91
N SER A 160 13.18 -25.18 6.87
CA SER A 160 14.61 -24.90 6.96
C SER A 160 14.93 -23.51 6.44
N LEU A 161 15.87 -22.84 7.08
CA LEU A 161 16.47 -21.62 6.57
C LEU A 161 17.45 -21.96 5.45
N ILE A 162 17.33 -21.30 4.30
CA ILE A 162 18.27 -21.44 3.19
C ILE A 162 18.75 -20.05 2.75
N GLY A 163 19.98 -19.94 2.27
CA GLY A 163 20.54 -18.68 1.78
C GLY A 163 21.96 -18.84 1.27
N GLU A 164 22.64 -17.72 1.03
CA GLU A 164 24.03 -17.77 0.54
C GLU A 164 24.97 -18.50 1.50
N PHE A 165 24.74 -18.37 2.81
CA PHE A 165 25.57 -18.95 3.88
C PHE A 165 25.67 -20.49 3.84
N ASN A 166 24.65 -21.16 3.30
CA ASN A 166 24.59 -22.61 3.16
C ASN A 166 24.40 -23.05 1.70
N HIS A 167 24.75 -22.18 0.74
CA HIS A 167 24.63 -22.45 -0.70
C HIS A 167 23.21 -22.84 -1.15
N TRP A 168 22.19 -22.28 -0.51
CA TRP A 168 20.77 -22.57 -0.74
C TRP A 168 20.39 -24.05 -0.47
N ASP A 169 21.17 -24.73 0.38
CA ASP A 169 20.89 -26.09 0.83
C ASP A 169 19.86 -26.14 1.97
N GLY A 170 19.00 -27.14 1.95
CA GLY A 170 17.84 -27.27 2.84
C GLY A 170 18.09 -28.03 4.13
N ILE A 171 19.28 -28.60 4.32
CA ILE A 171 19.51 -29.60 5.39
C ILE A 171 20.22 -28.98 6.59
N GLU A 172 21.13 -28.02 6.40
CA GLU A 172 22.01 -27.53 7.48
C GLU A 172 21.28 -26.74 8.58
N ALA A 173 20.19 -26.05 8.23
CA ALA A 173 19.54 -25.07 9.12
C ALA A 173 18.03 -25.32 9.32
N PRO A 174 17.59 -26.52 9.77
CA PRO A 174 16.20 -26.76 10.11
C PRO A 174 15.75 -25.89 11.31
N MET A 175 14.50 -25.45 11.28
CA MET A 175 13.84 -24.62 12.29
C MET A 175 13.00 -25.50 13.23
N ARG A 176 12.75 -25.04 14.46
CA ARG A 176 11.81 -25.72 15.38
C ARG A 176 10.41 -25.12 15.28
N SER A 177 9.39 -25.95 15.42
CA SER A 177 8.01 -25.52 15.63
C SER A 177 7.78 -25.17 17.10
N LEU A 178 7.22 -23.98 17.37
CA LEU A 178 6.88 -23.50 18.70
C LEU A 178 5.48 -23.98 19.13
N GLY A 179 5.31 -25.30 19.17
CA GLY A 179 4.10 -25.96 19.65
C GLY A 179 2.84 -25.63 18.85
N SER A 180 1.73 -25.37 19.54
CA SER A 180 0.42 -25.16 18.90
C SER A 180 0.28 -23.81 18.18
N SER A 181 1.28 -22.92 18.24
CA SER A 181 1.26 -21.65 17.51
C SER A 181 1.40 -21.82 16.00
N GLY A 182 2.03 -22.93 15.56
CA GLY A 182 2.38 -23.13 14.16
C GLY A 182 3.50 -22.22 13.64
N VAL A 183 4.16 -21.47 14.53
CA VAL A 183 5.31 -20.62 14.21
C VAL A 183 6.58 -21.48 14.27
N TRP A 184 7.38 -21.40 13.21
CA TRP A 184 8.70 -22.00 13.12
C TRP A 184 9.75 -20.97 13.43
N GLU A 185 10.78 -21.32 14.19
CA GLU A 185 11.81 -20.39 14.64
C GLU A 185 13.22 -20.99 14.63
N VAL A 186 14.21 -20.15 14.32
CA VAL A 186 15.63 -20.41 14.54
C VAL A 186 16.41 -19.11 14.73
N PHE A 187 17.38 -19.11 15.65
CA PHE A 187 18.43 -18.08 15.69
C PHE A 187 19.69 -18.62 15.03
N TRP A 188 20.20 -17.92 14.01
CA TRP A 188 21.42 -18.30 13.31
C TRP A 188 22.59 -17.36 13.65
N PRO A 189 23.55 -17.80 14.48
CA PRO A 189 24.73 -17.01 14.82
C PRO A 189 25.58 -16.65 13.60
N GLY A 190 26.06 -15.41 13.55
CA GLY A 190 26.93 -14.91 12.49
C GLY A 190 26.24 -14.74 11.13
N PHE A 191 24.92 -14.85 11.04
CA PHE A 191 24.19 -14.55 9.80
C PHE A 191 24.36 -13.07 9.41
N PRO A 192 24.64 -12.73 8.13
CA PRO A 192 24.83 -11.34 7.69
C PRO A 192 23.57 -10.49 7.86
N THR A 193 23.71 -9.25 8.33
CA THR A 193 22.59 -8.31 8.58
C THR A 193 21.87 -7.82 7.32
N ASP A 194 22.45 -8.09 6.15
CA ASP A 194 21.93 -7.82 4.81
C ASP A 194 21.88 -9.09 3.95
N GLY A 195 22.01 -10.27 4.59
CA GLY A 195 22.08 -11.56 3.92
C GLY A 195 20.75 -11.93 3.26
N MET A 196 20.85 -12.59 2.11
CA MET A 196 19.68 -13.14 1.41
C MET A 196 19.28 -14.50 1.99
N TYR A 197 17.98 -14.73 2.07
CA TYR A 197 17.44 -15.99 2.56
C TYR A 197 16.06 -16.30 1.96
N LYS A 198 15.68 -17.56 2.14
CA LYS A 198 14.33 -18.11 1.94
C LYS A 198 14.03 -19.16 3.01
N PHE A 199 12.77 -19.54 3.09
CA PHE A 199 12.34 -20.70 3.85
C PHE A 199 12.08 -21.88 2.92
N ARG A 200 12.81 -22.98 3.09
CA ARG A 200 12.44 -24.26 2.47
C ARG A 200 11.37 -24.91 3.31
N VAL A 201 10.15 -24.98 2.77
CA VAL A 201 8.97 -25.50 3.46
C VAL A 201 8.64 -26.89 2.92
N HIS A 202 8.59 -27.87 3.82
CA HIS A 202 8.07 -29.22 3.55
C HIS A 202 6.58 -29.23 3.85
N GLY A 203 5.75 -29.07 2.82
CA GLY A 203 4.30 -28.91 2.95
C GLY A 203 3.59 -30.15 3.49
N ALA A 204 2.39 -29.94 4.02
CA ALA A 204 1.47 -31.01 4.47
C ALA A 204 1.12 -31.99 3.34
N ASP A 205 1.13 -31.50 2.10
CA ASP A 205 0.89 -32.25 0.86
C ASP A 205 2.12 -33.04 0.36
N GLY A 206 3.27 -32.92 1.04
CA GLY A 206 4.52 -33.57 0.67
C GLY A 206 5.33 -32.82 -0.40
N VAL A 207 4.89 -31.63 -0.82
CA VAL A 207 5.65 -30.77 -1.74
C VAL A 207 6.69 -29.98 -0.96
N VAL A 208 7.92 -29.95 -1.46
CA VAL A 208 8.98 -29.07 -0.93
C VAL A 208 9.05 -27.82 -1.79
N SER A 209 9.03 -26.65 -1.16
CA SER A 209 9.02 -25.36 -1.86
C SER A 209 9.90 -24.33 -1.15
N ASP A 210 10.61 -23.52 -1.93
CA ASP A 210 11.46 -22.43 -1.42
C ASP A 210 10.66 -21.12 -1.47
N ARG A 211 10.26 -20.66 -0.29
CA ARG A 211 9.37 -19.52 -0.09
C ARG A 211 10.14 -18.26 0.28
N ALA A 212 9.74 -17.13 -0.29
CA ALA A 212 10.07 -15.82 0.27
C ALA A 212 9.40 -15.68 1.65
N ASP A 213 10.00 -14.88 2.53
CA ASP A 213 9.41 -14.56 3.83
C ASP A 213 8.15 -13.69 3.64
N PRO A 214 6.97 -14.13 4.14
CA PRO A 214 5.77 -13.29 4.19
C PRO A 214 6.00 -11.94 4.88
N MET A 215 6.94 -11.89 5.82
CA MET A 215 7.33 -10.73 6.63
C MET A 215 8.66 -10.12 6.17
N ALA A 216 9.04 -10.32 4.90
CA ALA A 216 10.24 -9.70 4.36
C ALA A 216 10.18 -8.17 4.47
N PHE A 217 11.23 -7.55 5.03
CA PHE A 217 11.38 -6.09 5.13
C PHE A 217 12.23 -5.48 4.00
N ALA A 218 12.94 -6.34 3.26
CA ALA A 218 13.63 -6.02 2.02
C ALA A 218 13.73 -7.28 1.15
N THR A 219 13.96 -7.08 -0.15
CA THR A 219 13.88 -8.13 -1.17
C THR A 219 15.03 -7.99 -2.17
N GLU A 220 15.30 -9.05 -2.92
CA GLU A 220 16.05 -8.93 -4.16
C GLU A 220 15.23 -8.22 -5.26
N VAL A 221 15.94 -7.59 -6.20
CA VAL A 221 15.31 -6.96 -7.37
C VAL A 221 14.68 -8.03 -8.26
N PRO A 222 13.37 -7.93 -8.59
CA PRO A 222 12.73 -8.86 -9.51
C PRO A 222 13.49 -9.00 -10.84
N PRO A 223 13.56 -10.20 -11.45
CA PRO A 223 12.73 -11.39 -11.16
C PRO A 223 13.29 -12.31 -10.05
N HIS A 224 14.32 -11.87 -9.32
CA HIS A 224 14.79 -12.58 -8.14
C HIS A 224 13.75 -12.51 -7.01
N THR A 225 13.82 -13.45 -6.06
CA THR A 225 12.71 -13.72 -5.13
C THR A 225 13.16 -14.02 -3.71
N ALA A 226 14.46 -13.92 -3.39
CA ALA A 226 14.88 -14.05 -2.01
C ALA A 226 14.51 -12.81 -1.20
N SER A 227 14.19 -13.06 0.07
CA SER A 227 14.09 -12.02 1.07
C SER A 227 15.49 -11.60 1.50
N ARG A 228 15.64 -10.37 1.95
CA ARG A 228 16.89 -9.84 2.49
C ARG A 228 16.66 -9.39 3.92
N VAL A 229 17.58 -9.75 4.83
CA VAL A 229 17.57 -9.19 6.18
C VAL A 229 17.77 -7.68 6.08
N ASN A 230 16.99 -6.92 6.84
CA ASN A 230 17.07 -5.47 6.82
C ASN A 230 16.91 -4.93 8.23
N THR A 231 17.68 -3.92 8.56
CA THR A 231 17.51 -3.14 9.79
C THR A 231 17.70 -1.69 9.42
N SER A 232 16.67 -0.89 9.72
CA SER A 232 16.73 0.54 9.46
C SER A 232 17.60 1.22 10.51
N SER A 233 18.34 2.23 10.07
CA SER A 233 18.98 3.22 10.95
C SER A 233 18.57 4.64 10.56
N TYR A 234 17.45 4.78 9.85
CA TYR A 234 16.96 6.05 9.33
C TYR A 234 16.53 6.98 10.47
N GLU A 235 17.01 8.22 10.43
CA GLU A 235 16.62 9.28 11.36
C GLU A 235 15.69 10.25 10.64
N TRP A 236 14.42 10.27 11.05
CA TRP A 236 13.39 11.13 10.47
C TRP A 236 13.56 12.60 10.84
N SER A 237 13.24 13.48 9.91
CA SER A 237 13.24 14.95 10.09
C SER A 237 11.85 15.59 9.93
N ASP A 238 10.78 14.80 10.02
CA ASP A 238 9.39 15.20 9.78
C ASP A 238 8.56 15.40 11.07
N GLY A 239 9.21 15.57 12.23
CA GLY A 239 8.53 15.63 13.53
C GLY A 239 7.43 16.70 13.61
N ASP A 240 7.63 17.86 12.99
CA ASP A 240 6.61 18.93 12.93
C ASP A 240 5.39 18.52 12.10
N TRP A 241 5.59 17.80 10.99
CA TRP A 241 4.50 17.27 10.16
C TRP A 241 3.68 16.26 10.95
N MET A 242 4.35 15.28 11.55
CA MET A 242 3.71 14.19 12.30
C MET A 242 2.93 14.73 13.51
N ALA A 243 3.49 15.69 14.26
CA ALA A 243 2.79 16.36 15.34
C ALA A 243 1.56 17.13 14.83
N GLY A 244 1.72 17.89 13.75
CA GLY A 244 0.63 18.65 13.14
C GLY A 244 -0.51 17.78 12.61
N ARG A 245 -0.19 16.62 12.02
CA ARG A 245 -1.19 15.67 11.48
C ARG A 245 -2.19 15.23 12.53
N THR A 246 -1.71 14.90 13.74
CA THR A 246 -2.58 14.42 14.84
C THR A 246 -3.61 15.43 15.31
N LEU A 247 -3.43 16.71 15.00
CA LEU A 247 -4.31 17.81 15.40
C LEU A 247 -5.33 18.20 14.31
N ARG A 248 -5.23 17.62 13.12
CA ARG A 248 -6.07 17.94 11.97
C ARG A 248 -7.07 16.83 11.69
N ASN A 249 -8.15 17.19 11.00
CA ASN A 249 -9.08 16.23 10.41
C ASN A 249 -9.09 16.43 8.89
N PRO A 250 -8.42 15.56 8.11
CA PRO A 250 -8.28 15.71 6.66
C PRO A 250 -9.61 15.83 5.89
N VAL A 251 -10.72 15.33 6.44
CA VAL A 251 -12.06 15.48 5.84
C VAL A 251 -12.47 16.95 5.69
N PHE A 252 -12.01 17.82 6.60
CA PHE A 252 -12.34 19.24 6.63
C PHE A 252 -11.18 20.14 6.17
N GLU A 253 -10.12 19.57 5.60
CA GLU A 253 -8.93 20.29 5.11
C GLU A 253 -8.86 20.22 3.57
N PRO A 254 -8.02 21.05 2.91
CA PRO A 254 -7.80 20.90 1.48
C PRO A 254 -7.11 19.56 1.19
N MET A 255 -7.67 18.78 0.27
CA MET A 255 -7.05 17.57 -0.27
C MET A 255 -7.19 17.56 -1.80
N SER A 256 -6.10 17.96 -2.44
CA SER A 256 -5.84 17.78 -3.86
C SER A 256 -4.64 16.84 -4.00
N THR A 257 -4.88 15.70 -4.65
CA THR A 257 -3.99 14.54 -4.69
C THR A 257 -3.45 14.32 -6.09
N TYR A 258 -2.14 14.20 -6.21
CA TYR A 258 -1.45 13.77 -7.43
C TYR A 258 -1.19 12.26 -7.36
N GLU A 259 -1.90 11.48 -8.17
CA GLU A 259 -1.73 10.02 -8.18
C GLU A 259 -0.55 9.64 -9.10
N VAL A 260 0.36 8.80 -8.62
CA VAL A 260 1.67 8.55 -9.23
C VAL A 260 2.03 7.06 -9.21
N HIS A 261 2.40 6.53 -10.37
CA HIS A 261 3.16 5.29 -10.46
C HIS A 261 4.66 5.61 -10.55
N LEU A 262 5.40 5.38 -9.45
CA LEU A 262 6.76 5.86 -9.25
C LEU A 262 7.73 5.49 -10.39
N MET A 263 7.69 4.23 -10.85
CA MET A 263 8.62 3.72 -11.86
C MET A 263 8.40 4.30 -13.26
N SER A 264 7.20 4.82 -13.56
CA SER A 264 6.84 5.32 -14.90
C SER A 264 6.55 6.81 -14.93
N TRP A 265 6.56 7.50 -13.78
CA TRP A 265 6.50 8.96 -13.73
C TRP A 265 7.67 9.57 -14.51
N ARG A 266 8.90 9.22 -14.13
CA ARG A 266 10.13 9.47 -14.88
C ARG A 266 10.99 8.19 -14.82
N PRO A 267 10.97 7.36 -15.87
CA PRO A 267 11.68 6.08 -15.85
C PRO A 267 13.16 6.22 -15.52
N GLY A 268 13.66 5.32 -14.66
CA GLY A 268 15.07 5.24 -14.28
C GLY A 268 15.47 6.02 -13.02
N LEU A 269 14.53 6.68 -12.34
CA LEU A 269 14.80 7.33 -11.06
C LEU A 269 14.78 6.35 -9.88
N SER A 270 15.68 6.51 -8.92
CA SER A 270 15.62 5.87 -7.61
C SER A 270 14.71 6.63 -6.64
N TYR A 271 14.41 6.04 -5.48
CA TYR A 271 13.69 6.75 -4.40
C TYR A 271 14.37 8.05 -3.98
N ARG A 272 15.71 8.11 -3.97
CA ARG A 272 16.45 9.34 -3.64
C ARG A 272 16.25 10.43 -4.69
N GLN A 273 16.27 10.06 -5.98
CA GLN A 273 16.06 11.03 -7.05
C GLN A 273 14.60 11.49 -7.11
N LEU A 274 13.66 10.58 -6.83
CA LEU A 274 12.25 10.92 -6.66
C LEU A 274 12.04 11.89 -5.49
N ALA A 275 12.77 11.72 -4.38
CA ALA A 275 12.69 12.63 -3.23
C ALA A 275 12.96 14.08 -3.62
N ASP A 276 13.90 14.31 -4.53
CA ASP A 276 14.18 15.64 -5.07
C ASP A 276 13.16 16.04 -6.16
N GLU A 277 13.10 15.27 -7.25
CA GLU A 277 12.39 15.67 -8.47
C GLU A 277 10.88 15.67 -8.32
N LEU A 278 10.30 14.63 -7.67
CA LEU A 278 8.86 14.52 -7.49
C LEU A 278 8.37 15.56 -6.49
N THR A 279 9.10 15.76 -5.40
CA THR A 279 8.76 16.78 -4.40
C THR A 279 8.76 18.18 -5.00
N GLU A 280 9.82 18.55 -5.74
CA GLU A 280 9.86 19.85 -6.43
C GLU A 280 8.67 20.03 -7.37
N TYR A 281 8.35 19.00 -8.15
CA TYR A 281 7.24 19.03 -9.10
C TYR A 281 5.88 19.21 -8.39
N VAL A 282 5.59 18.38 -7.38
CA VAL A 282 4.31 18.39 -6.66
C VAL A 282 4.10 19.72 -5.94
N VAL A 283 5.15 20.27 -5.32
CA VAL A 283 5.14 21.60 -4.68
C VAL A 283 4.87 22.70 -5.71
N ALA A 284 5.55 22.66 -6.87
CA ALA A 284 5.37 23.64 -7.94
C ALA A 284 3.93 23.61 -8.51
N GLN A 285 3.34 22.42 -8.66
CA GLN A 285 1.94 22.27 -9.08
C GLN A 285 0.93 22.52 -7.95
N GLY A 286 1.39 22.68 -6.71
CA GLY A 286 0.56 23.09 -5.59
C GLY A 286 -0.41 22.03 -5.06
N PHE A 287 -0.20 20.75 -5.38
CA PHE A 287 -0.92 19.66 -4.75
C PHE A 287 -0.61 19.60 -3.25
N THR A 288 -1.50 18.94 -2.50
CA THR A 288 -1.38 18.78 -1.04
C THR A 288 -0.92 17.39 -0.63
N HIS A 289 -1.19 16.40 -1.49
CA HIS A 289 -0.89 15.01 -1.25
C HIS A 289 -0.36 14.37 -2.55
N VAL A 290 0.46 13.34 -2.39
CA VAL A 290 0.75 12.37 -3.43
C VAL A 290 0.09 11.04 -3.05
N GLU A 291 -0.59 10.40 -3.99
CA GLU A 291 -1.08 9.02 -3.83
C GLU A 291 -0.23 8.10 -4.70
N LEU A 292 0.43 7.15 -4.07
CA LEU A 292 1.34 6.23 -4.74
C LEU A 292 0.55 4.95 -5.08
N LEU A 293 0.57 4.56 -6.35
CA LEU A 293 0.22 3.17 -6.71
C LEU A 293 1.08 2.19 -5.89
N PRO A 294 0.66 0.92 -5.73
CA PRO A 294 1.20 0.05 -4.69
C PRO A 294 2.73 -0.03 -4.71
N VAL A 295 3.34 0.37 -3.60
CA VAL A 295 4.81 0.42 -3.44
C VAL A 295 5.38 -0.87 -2.85
N ALA A 296 4.54 -1.75 -2.31
CA ALA A 296 4.95 -3.05 -1.79
C ALA A 296 5.56 -3.93 -2.90
N GLU A 297 6.49 -4.82 -2.54
CA GLU A 297 7.19 -5.62 -3.55
C GLU A 297 6.22 -6.54 -4.31
N HIS A 298 6.36 -6.50 -5.63
CA HIS A 298 5.55 -7.25 -6.58
C HIS A 298 6.44 -7.74 -7.73
N PRO A 299 6.23 -8.98 -8.23
CA PRO A 299 7.15 -9.59 -9.19
C PRO A 299 7.00 -9.04 -10.61
N PHE A 300 5.80 -8.62 -11.00
CA PHE A 300 5.48 -8.22 -12.38
C PHE A 300 5.11 -6.74 -12.48
N GLY A 301 5.92 -5.95 -13.20
CA GLY A 301 5.71 -4.51 -13.38
C GLY A 301 4.38 -4.16 -14.07
N GLY A 302 3.93 -4.99 -15.02
CA GLY A 302 2.65 -4.81 -15.71
C GLY A 302 1.41 -5.03 -14.84
N SER A 303 1.57 -5.47 -13.58
CA SER A 303 0.48 -5.44 -12.58
C SER A 303 0.31 -4.06 -11.93
N TRP A 304 1.19 -3.11 -12.24
CA TRP A 304 1.27 -1.75 -11.67
C TRP A 304 1.44 -1.71 -10.14
N GLY A 305 1.77 -2.84 -9.53
CA GLY A 305 1.90 -3.01 -8.09
C GLY A 305 0.78 -3.84 -7.45
N TYR A 306 -0.36 -4.04 -8.10
CA TYR A 306 -1.53 -4.68 -7.48
C TYR A 306 -1.39 -6.18 -7.22
N GLN A 307 -0.39 -6.85 -7.79
CA GLN A 307 -0.10 -8.26 -7.48
C GLN A 307 1.07 -8.38 -6.50
N VAL A 308 0.86 -7.94 -5.27
CA VAL A 308 1.87 -7.89 -4.19
C VAL A 308 2.25 -9.28 -3.70
N THR A 309 3.54 -9.51 -3.47
CA THR A 309 4.07 -10.74 -2.84
C THR A 309 4.80 -10.48 -1.52
N SER A 310 5.44 -9.32 -1.33
CA SER A 310 6.08 -8.96 -0.04
C SER A 310 5.46 -7.70 0.54
N TYR A 311 4.43 -7.89 1.37
CA TYR A 311 3.60 -6.82 1.90
C TYR A 311 4.34 -5.86 2.84
N TYR A 312 5.42 -6.31 3.46
CA TYR A 312 6.20 -5.58 4.46
C TYR A 312 7.49 -4.95 3.90
N ALA A 313 7.70 -4.98 2.58
CA ALA A 313 8.86 -4.40 1.92
C ALA A 313 8.45 -3.46 0.79
N PRO A 314 8.96 -2.21 0.73
CA PRO A 314 8.87 -1.42 -0.50
C PRO A 314 9.66 -2.09 -1.62
N THR A 315 9.24 -1.91 -2.87
CA THR A 315 9.86 -2.54 -4.03
C THR A 315 11.33 -2.14 -4.15
N SER A 316 12.18 -3.15 -4.30
CA SER A 316 13.63 -2.98 -4.41
C SER A 316 14.08 -2.40 -5.75
N ARG A 317 13.17 -2.29 -6.74
CA ARG A 317 13.46 -1.68 -8.06
C ARG A 317 13.95 -0.25 -7.98
N LEU A 318 13.53 0.49 -6.95
CA LEU A 318 13.81 1.91 -6.78
C LEU A 318 14.88 2.20 -5.71
N GLY A 319 15.29 1.20 -4.93
CA GLY A 319 16.27 1.37 -3.87
C GLY A 319 15.94 0.59 -2.60
N THR A 320 16.54 1.01 -1.49
CA THR A 320 16.36 0.37 -0.17
C THR A 320 15.16 0.93 0.59
N PRO A 321 14.66 0.23 1.64
CA PRO A 321 13.62 0.76 2.50
C PRO A 321 13.94 2.13 3.12
N ASP A 322 15.19 2.38 3.51
CA ASP A 322 15.60 3.70 4.05
C ASP A 322 15.60 4.81 2.98
N GLU A 323 15.77 4.46 1.71
CA GLU A 323 15.61 5.42 0.61
C GLU A 323 14.13 5.73 0.35
N PHE A 324 13.22 4.77 0.55
CA PHE A 324 11.79 5.05 0.56
C PHE A 324 11.38 5.94 1.74
N ARG A 325 11.93 5.72 2.94
CA ARG A 325 11.77 6.64 4.09
C ARG A 325 12.23 8.05 3.73
N HIS A 326 13.37 8.17 3.06
CA HIS A 326 13.89 9.46 2.60
C HIS A 326 12.94 10.20 1.64
N LEU A 327 12.29 9.49 0.72
CA LEU A 327 11.25 10.07 -0.14
C LEU A 327 10.09 10.65 0.70
N VAL A 328 9.55 9.86 1.63
CA VAL A 328 8.43 10.28 2.48
C VAL A 328 8.81 11.48 3.36
N ASP A 329 9.97 11.42 4.01
CA ASP A 329 10.49 12.50 4.87
C ASP A 329 10.66 13.81 4.08
N THR A 330 11.18 13.73 2.86
CA THR A 330 11.36 14.90 1.98
C THR A 330 10.02 15.52 1.56
N LEU A 331 9.02 14.69 1.27
CA LEU A 331 7.65 15.15 0.99
C LEU A 331 7.02 15.83 2.22
N HIS A 332 7.17 15.24 3.42
CA HIS A 332 6.66 15.83 4.67
C HIS A 332 7.32 17.17 5.00
N GLN A 333 8.64 17.29 4.84
CA GLN A 333 9.37 18.55 5.02
C GLN A 333 8.91 19.63 4.03
N ALA A 334 8.41 19.23 2.86
CA ALA A 334 7.79 20.12 1.88
C ALA A 334 6.29 20.38 2.13
N GLY A 335 5.69 19.78 3.17
CA GLY A 335 4.29 19.92 3.53
C GLY A 335 3.33 19.14 2.63
N ILE A 336 3.81 18.05 2.03
CA ILE A 336 3.04 17.15 1.15
C ILE A 336 2.75 15.85 1.90
N GLY A 337 1.46 15.47 1.99
CA GLY A 337 1.08 14.19 2.58
C GLY A 337 1.25 13.01 1.62
N VAL A 338 1.52 11.82 2.16
CA VAL A 338 1.72 10.60 1.36
C VAL A 338 0.62 9.59 1.62
N ILE A 339 -0.12 9.24 0.56
CA ILE A 339 -1.10 8.16 0.54
C ILE A 339 -0.51 7.00 -0.25
N VAL A 340 -0.72 5.77 0.20
CA VAL A 340 -0.29 4.56 -0.50
C VAL A 340 -1.48 3.68 -0.82
N ASP A 341 -1.51 3.18 -2.04
CA ASP A 341 -2.43 2.11 -2.44
C ASP A 341 -2.03 0.81 -1.73
N TRP A 342 -2.94 0.36 -0.89
CA TRP A 342 -2.82 -0.84 -0.07
C TRP A 342 -3.75 -1.92 -0.58
N VAL A 343 -3.22 -3.13 -0.78
CA VAL A 343 -3.88 -4.19 -1.56
C VAL A 343 -4.23 -5.41 -0.69
N PRO A 344 -5.20 -5.32 0.24
CA PRO A 344 -5.64 -6.45 1.06
C PRO A 344 -6.65 -7.37 0.35
N ALA A 345 -7.08 -7.03 -0.87
CA ALA A 345 -8.17 -7.73 -1.54
C ALA A 345 -7.76 -9.11 -2.09
N HIS A 346 -6.52 -9.24 -2.56
CA HIS A 346 -6.04 -10.46 -3.22
C HIS A 346 -4.50 -10.52 -3.27
N PHE A 347 -3.96 -11.68 -3.65
CA PHE A 347 -2.52 -11.88 -3.89
C PHE A 347 -2.29 -12.90 -5.03
N PRO A 348 -1.15 -12.84 -5.75
CA PRO A 348 -0.90 -13.71 -6.90
C PRO A 348 -0.58 -15.16 -6.51
N LYS A 349 -0.72 -16.08 -7.47
CA LYS A 349 -0.53 -17.54 -7.28
C LYS A 349 0.93 -18.00 -7.40
N ASP A 350 1.89 -17.08 -7.33
CA ASP A 350 3.31 -17.36 -7.39
C ASP A 350 3.72 -18.41 -6.34
N ALA A 351 4.28 -19.53 -6.80
CA ALA A 351 4.59 -20.70 -5.96
C ALA A 351 5.66 -20.45 -4.88
N TRP A 352 6.40 -19.35 -4.99
CA TRP A 352 7.42 -18.93 -4.02
C TRP A 352 6.87 -17.90 -3.01
N ALA A 353 5.64 -17.42 -3.18
CA ALA A 353 4.97 -16.44 -2.31
C ALA A 353 3.95 -17.13 -1.37
N LEU A 354 2.82 -16.47 -1.08
CA LEU A 354 1.84 -16.88 -0.07
C LEU A 354 0.95 -18.08 -0.46
N GLY A 355 0.78 -18.36 -1.75
CA GLY A 355 -0.18 -19.36 -2.23
C GLY A 355 0.16 -20.77 -1.75
N ARG A 356 -0.78 -21.43 -1.08
CA ARG A 356 -0.58 -22.76 -0.49
C ARG A 356 0.69 -22.89 0.37
N PHE A 357 0.98 -21.88 1.18
CA PHE A 357 2.29 -21.67 1.80
C PHE A 357 2.87 -22.90 2.50
N ASP A 358 2.06 -23.61 3.30
CA ASP A 358 2.46 -24.80 4.07
C ASP A 358 1.92 -26.12 3.48
N GLY A 359 1.54 -26.12 2.20
CA GLY A 359 0.88 -27.23 1.51
C GLY A 359 -0.65 -27.23 1.65
N THR A 360 -1.21 -26.38 2.51
CA THR A 360 -2.66 -26.15 2.66
C THR A 360 -3.05 -24.74 2.19
N ALA A 361 -4.34 -24.47 2.02
CA ALA A 361 -4.85 -23.12 1.81
C ALA A 361 -4.72 -22.31 3.12
N LEU A 362 -3.56 -21.68 3.31
CA LEU A 362 -3.16 -21.06 4.58
C LEU A 362 -3.59 -19.59 4.65
N TYR A 363 -3.17 -18.79 3.66
CA TYR A 363 -3.51 -17.38 3.56
C TYR A 363 -4.80 -17.16 2.78
N GLU A 364 -5.03 -17.98 1.76
CA GLU A 364 -6.25 -18.01 0.96
C GLU A 364 -7.35 -18.84 1.60
N HIS A 365 -8.61 -18.49 1.31
CA HIS A 365 -9.75 -19.26 1.80
C HIS A 365 -9.81 -20.65 1.13
N ALA A 366 -9.97 -21.71 1.94
CA ALA A 366 -9.90 -23.10 1.46
C ALA A 366 -10.98 -23.51 0.45
N ASP A 367 -12.17 -22.90 0.52
CA ASP A 367 -13.20 -23.02 -0.53
C ASP A 367 -12.83 -22.13 -1.73
N PRO A 368 -12.53 -22.68 -2.93
CA PRO A 368 -12.15 -21.90 -4.10
C PRO A 368 -13.23 -20.91 -4.57
N ARG A 369 -14.51 -21.17 -4.25
CA ARG A 369 -15.62 -20.24 -4.56
C ARG A 369 -15.56 -18.95 -3.76
N ARG A 370 -14.78 -18.92 -2.68
CA ARG A 370 -14.49 -17.73 -1.87
C ARG A 370 -13.02 -17.30 -2.02
N GLY A 371 -12.11 -18.25 -2.16
CA GLY A 371 -10.66 -18.05 -2.11
C GLY A 371 -9.99 -17.70 -3.43
N GLU A 372 -10.69 -17.66 -4.56
CA GLU A 372 -10.09 -17.27 -5.85
C GLU A 372 -10.83 -16.10 -6.49
N GLN A 373 -10.10 -15.15 -7.07
CA GLN A 373 -10.68 -14.18 -8.01
C GLN A 373 -10.38 -14.61 -9.45
N LEU A 374 -11.43 -15.05 -10.15
CA LEU A 374 -11.37 -15.71 -11.44
C LEU A 374 -10.91 -14.77 -12.56
N ASP A 375 -11.36 -13.52 -12.56
CA ASP A 375 -11.00 -12.56 -13.62
C ASP A 375 -9.53 -12.11 -13.56
N TRP A 376 -8.94 -12.13 -12.36
CA TRP A 376 -7.56 -11.69 -12.15
C TRP A 376 -6.59 -12.87 -12.06
N GLY A 377 -7.10 -14.10 -11.88
CA GLY A 377 -6.29 -15.29 -11.68
C GLY A 377 -5.54 -15.29 -10.35
N THR A 378 -6.04 -14.58 -9.33
CA THR A 378 -5.41 -14.39 -8.01
C THR A 378 -6.14 -15.17 -6.91
N TYR A 379 -5.52 -15.27 -5.74
CA TYR A 379 -6.15 -15.77 -4.51
C TYR A 379 -6.71 -14.62 -3.67
N VAL A 380 -7.78 -14.89 -2.92
CA VAL A 380 -8.41 -13.98 -1.95
C VAL A 380 -8.07 -14.44 -0.55
N PHE A 381 -7.67 -13.50 0.31
CA PHE A 381 -7.32 -13.78 1.70
C PHE A 381 -8.50 -14.37 2.49
N ASP A 382 -8.20 -15.28 3.42
CA ASP A 382 -9.15 -15.79 4.40
C ASP A 382 -9.27 -14.80 5.59
N PHE A 383 -10.09 -13.76 5.42
CA PHE A 383 -10.30 -12.73 6.45
C PHE A 383 -10.88 -13.28 7.76
N GLY A 384 -11.49 -14.47 7.73
CA GLY A 384 -12.04 -15.14 8.91
C GLY A 384 -10.98 -15.76 9.81
N ARG A 385 -9.79 -16.07 9.25
CA ARG A 385 -8.70 -16.67 10.00
C ARG A 385 -7.94 -15.60 10.81
N PRO A 386 -7.81 -15.75 12.15
CA PRO A 386 -7.20 -14.73 13.00
C PRO A 386 -5.80 -14.30 12.57
N GLU A 387 -4.91 -15.24 12.26
CA GLU A 387 -3.53 -14.97 11.88
C GLU A 387 -3.42 -14.23 10.54
N VAL A 388 -4.29 -14.55 9.58
CA VAL A 388 -4.35 -13.88 8.27
C VAL A 388 -4.90 -12.47 8.42
N ARG A 389 -5.98 -12.30 9.21
CA ARG A 389 -6.51 -10.98 9.54
C ARG A 389 -5.44 -10.11 10.20
N ASN A 390 -4.70 -10.67 11.16
CA ASN A 390 -3.63 -9.96 11.87
C ASN A 390 -2.44 -9.63 10.97
N PHE A 391 -2.06 -10.52 10.05
CA PHE A 391 -1.06 -10.23 9.01
C PHE A 391 -1.42 -8.97 8.23
N LEU A 392 -2.69 -8.79 7.85
CA LEU A 392 -3.15 -7.61 7.11
C LEU A 392 -3.31 -6.38 8.01
N VAL A 393 -3.94 -6.49 9.18
CA VAL A 393 -4.13 -5.35 10.10
C VAL A 393 -2.79 -4.80 10.56
N ALA A 394 -1.84 -5.67 10.94
CA ALA A 394 -0.49 -5.25 11.29
C ALA A 394 0.26 -4.68 10.08
N ASN A 395 -0.03 -5.12 8.85
CA ASN A 395 0.59 -4.53 7.66
C ASN A 395 0.13 -3.08 7.41
N ALA A 396 -1.15 -2.79 7.60
CA ALA A 396 -1.65 -1.42 7.54
C ALA A 396 -0.95 -0.51 8.57
N LEU A 397 -0.82 -0.99 9.82
CA LEU A 397 -0.10 -0.26 10.87
C LEU A 397 1.39 -0.10 10.57
N TYR A 398 2.02 -1.12 9.98
CA TYR A 398 3.43 -1.11 9.63
C TYR A 398 3.76 0.03 8.67
N TRP A 399 2.97 0.25 7.61
CA TRP A 399 3.19 1.38 6.69
C TRP A 399 3.02 2.74 7.39
N LEU A 400 1.99 2.88 8.23
CA LEU A 400 1.72 4.14 8.95
C LEU A 400 2.78 4.46 10.01
N GLN A 401 3.37 3.43 10.65
CA GLN A 401 4.32 3.58 11.74
C GLN A 401 5.78 3.57 11.28
N GLU A 402 6.20 2.61 10.45
CA GLU A 402 7.60 2.42 10.08
C GLU A 402 8.04 3.26 8.87
N PHE A 403 7.05 3.75 8.10
CA PHE A 403 7.25 4.59 6.92
C PHE A 403 6.49 5.92 6.98
N HIS A 404 5.88 6.25 8.12
CA HIS A 404 5.16 7.51 8.39
C HIS A 404 4.06 7.87 7.38
N ILE A 405 3.55 6.91 6.60
CA ILE A 405 2.50 7.14 5.60
C ILE A 405 1.27 7.82 6.25
N ASP A 406 0.65 8.78 5.53
CA ASP A 406 -0.47 9.58 6.03
C ASP A 406 -1.84 9.01 5.67
N GLY A 407 -1.89 8.08 4.72
CA GLY A 407 -3.12 7.38 4.43
C GLY A 407 -2.97 6.15 3.55
N LEU A 408 -4.02 5.34 3.55
CA LEU A 408 -4.11 4.12 2.77
C LEU A 408 -5.34 4.17 1.86
N ARG A 409 -5.16 3.97 0.56
CA ARG A 409 -6.28 3.76 -0.38
C ARG A 409 -6.42 2.27 -0.66
N VAL A 410 -7.62 1.73 -0.53
CA VAL A 410 -7.94 0.32 -0.79
C VAL A 410 -8.70 0.22 -2.11
N ASP A 411 -8.07 -0.47 -3.06
CA ASP A 411 -8.66 -0.81 -4.36
C ASP A 411 -9.72 -1.91 -4.24
N ALA A 412 -10.71 -1.85 -5.13
CA ALA A 412 -11.68 -2.91 -5.39
C ALA A 412 -12.32 -3.47 -4.11
N VAL A 413 -12.72 -2.59 -3.19
CA VAL A 413 -13.36 -2.97 -1.92
C VAL A 413 -14.61 -3.82 -2.17
N ALA A 414 -15.31 -3.58 -3.27
CA ALA A 414 -16.45 -4.40 -3.71
C ALA A 414 -16.08 -5.90 -3.88
N SER A 415 -14.87 -6.21 -4.36
CA SER A 415 -14.39 -7.59 -4.50
C SER A 415 -14.22 -8.31 -3.17
N MET A 416 -14.02 -7.55 -2.09
CA MET A 416 -13.91 -8.07 -0.73
C MET A 416 -15.28 -8.25 -0.09
N LEU A 417 -16.16 -7.26 -0.27
CA LEU A 417 -17.47 -7.18 0.38
C LEU A 417 -18.49 -8.21 -0.12
N TYR A 418 -18.33 -8.71 -1.35
CA TYR A 418 -19.33 -9.53 -2.01
C TYR A 418 -18.80 -10.91 -2.39
N LEU A 419 -19.47 -11.94 -1.90
CA LEU A 419 -19.18 -13.34 -2.23
C LEU A 419 -19.51 -13.66 -3.70
N ASP A 420 -20.38 -12.89 -4.36
CA ASP A 420 -20.81 -13.04 -5.75
C ASP A 420 -20.03 -12.14 -6.74
N TYR A 421 -19.04 -11.37 -6.28
CA TYR A 421 -18.33 -10.40 -7.13
C TYR A 421 -17.58 -11.08 -8.28
N SER A 422 -17.97 -10.74 -9.50
CA SER A 422 -17.48 -11.32 -10.76
C SER A 422 -17.51 -12.85 -10.82
N ARG A 423 -18.55 -13.46 -10.23
CA ARG A 423 -18.77 -14.90 -10.27
C ARG A 423 -20.04 -15.26 -11.04
N PRO A 424 -20.06 -16.40 -11.76
CA PRO A 424 -21.29 -16.96 -12.31
C PRO A 424 -22.32 -17.25 -11.22
N ALA A 425 -23.61 -17.33 -11.58
CA ALA A 425 -24.70 -17.51 -10.62
C ALA A 425 -24.60 -18.78 -9.74
N ASP A 426 -23.94 -19.82 -10.23
CA ASP A 426 -23.64 -21.08 -9.53
C ASP A 426 -22.20 -21.17 -8.99
N GLY A 427 -21.40 -20.12 -9.19
CA GLY A 427 -19.99 -20.04 -8.82
C GLY A 427 -19.70 -19.52 -7.41
N TRP A 428 -20.72 -19.29 -6.57
CA TRP A 428 -20.59 -18.74 -5.22
C TRP A 428 -21.63 -19.33 -4.25
N THR A 429 -21.44 -19.11 -2.94
CA THR A 429 -22.39 -19.52 -1.89
C THR A 429 -22.74 -18.34 -0.98
N PRO A 430 -24.01 -18.20 -0.54
CA PRO A 430 -24.39 -17.19 0.43
C PRO A 430 -23.72 -17.34 1.80
N ASN A 431 -23.72 -16.25 2.57
CA ASN A 431 -23.31 -16.24 3.97
C ASN A 431 -24.32 -16.99 4.88
N GLU A 432 -24.01 -17.09 6.17
CA GLU A 432 -24.84 -17.82 7.15
C GLU A 432 -26.28 -17.27 7.30
N TYR A 433 -26.54 -16.03 6.86
CA TYR A 433 -27.86 -15.39 6.84
C TYR A 433 -28.55 -15.44 5.47
N GLY A 434 -27.94 -16.10 4.47
CA GLY A 434 -28.48 -16.21 3.11
C GLY A 434 -28.21 -15.00 2.20
N GLY A 435 -27.39 -14.05 2.65
CA GLY A 435 -26.98 -12.87 1.88
C GLY A 435 -25.70 -13.10 1.08
N ARG A 436 -25.34 -12.12 0.24
CA ARG A 436 -24.12 -12.15 -0.58
C ARG A 436 -22.94 -11.45 0.08
N GLU A 437 -23.16 -10.83 1.23
CA GLU A 437 -22.17 -10.06 1.96
C GLU A 437 -21.12 -11.00 2.57
N ASN A 438 -19.85 -10.70 2.36
CA ASN A 438 -18.74 -11.40 2.99
C ASN A 438 -18.49 -10.81 4.39
N LEU A 439 -19.12 -11.41 5.40
CA LEU A 439 -19.15 -10.86 6.77
C LEU A 439 -17.76 -10.75 7.38
N GLU A 440 -16.87 -11.69 7.08
CA GLU A 440 -15.50 -11.69 7.57
C GLU A 440 -14.67 -10.55 6.96
N ALA A 441 -14.86 -10.24 5.68
CA ALA A 441 -14.25 -9.07 5.05
C ALA A 441 -14.80 -7.75 5.62
N VAL A 442 -16.11 -7.67 5.87
CA VAL A 442 -16.73 -6.51 6.53
C VAL A 442 -16.12 -6.28 7.91
N GLN A 443 -16.02 -7.34 8.74
CA GLN A 443 -15.41 -7.26 10.06
C GLN A 443 -13.93 -6.84 9.98
N PHE A 444 -13.17 -7.42 9.06
CA PHE A 444 -11.77 -7.06 8.85
C PHE A 444 -11.60 -5.57 8.50
N LEU A 445 -12.39 -5.04 7.56
CA LEU A 445 -12.31 -3.62 7.18
C LEU A 445 -12.68 -2.71 8.35
N GLN A 446 -13.68 -3.10 9.15
CA GLN A 446 -14.04 -2.36 10.37
C GLN A 446 -12.92 -2.38 11.41
N GLU A 447 -12.31 -3.54 11.64
CA GLU A 447 -11.19 -3.72 12.57
C GLU A 447 -9.97 -2.91 12.12
N MET A 448 -9.59 -3.00 10.85
CA MET A 448 -8.49 -2.24 10.26
C MET A 448 -8.71 -0.74 10.46
N ASN A 449 -9.85 -0.20 10.01
CA ASN A 449 -10.15 1.23 10.12
C ASN A 449 -10.18 1.70 11.58
N ALA A 450 -10.86 0.97 12.47
CA ALA A 450 -10.92 1.34 13.88
C ALA A 450 -9.53 1.35 14.53
N THR A 451 -8.66 0.41 14.16
CA THR A 451 -7.33 0.26 14.74
C THR A 451 -6.37 1.34 14.24
N VAL A 452 -6.30 1.60 12.93
CA VAL A 452 -5.40 2.61 12.37
C VAL A 452 -5.76 4.02 12.83
N HIS A 453 -7.04 4.38 12.89
CA HIS A 453 -7.49 5.69 13.38
C HIS A 453 -7.30 5.87 14.89
N LYS A 454 -7.35 4.77 15.67
CA LYS A 454 -7.05 4.79 17.11
C LYS A 454 -5.57 5.06 17.37
N ILE A 455 -4.69 4.37 16.64
CA ILE A 455 -3.24 4.41 16.89
C ILE A 455 -2.58 5.62 16.23
N HIS A 456 -3.04 6.00 15.03
CA HIS A 456 -2.52 7.12 14.26
C HIS A 456 -3.63 8.13 13.92
N PRO A 457 -4.06 8.97 14.87
CA PRO A 457 -5.02 10.04 14.59
C PRO A 457 -4.55 10.99 13.47
N GLY A 458 -5.49 11.44 12.65
CA GLY A 458 -5.23 12.40 11.57
C GLY A 458 -4.79 11.78 10.25
N ILE A 459 -4.63 10.45 10.17
CA ILE A 459 -4.47 9.74 8.90
C ILE A 459 -5.79 9.68 8.12
N VAL A 460 -5.74 9.27 6.85
CA VAL A 460 -6.92 8.90 6.07
C VAL A 460 -6.91 7.46 5.61
N THR A 461 -8.09 6.85 5.58
CA THR A 461 -8.32 5.63 4.82
C THR A 461 -9.34 5.91 3.72
N VAL A 462 -9.02 5.55 2.47
CA VAL A 462 -9.83 5.83 1.29
C VAL A 462 -10.28 4.53 0.65
N ALA A 463 -11.58 4.37 0.38
CA ALA A 463 -12.11 3.18 -0.28
C ALA A 463 -12.46 3.47 -1.74
N GLU A 464 -12.07 2.58 -2.65
CA GLU A 464 -12.69 2.47 -3.96
C GLU A 464 -13.70 1.33 -3.95
N GLU A 465 -14.97 1.71 -3.84
CA GLU A 465 -16.10 0.80 -3.72
C GLU A 465 -17.10 1.16 -4.82
N SER A 466 -17.17 0.34 -5.87
CA SER A 466 -17.87 0.64 -7.12
C SER A 466 -19.35 0.23 -7.14
N THR A 467 -19.89 -0.25 -6.01
CA THR A 467 -21.32 -0.54 -5.85
C THR A 467 -22.01 0.50 -4.94
N SER A 468 -23.24 0.20 -4.52
CA SER A 468 -24.07 1.04 -3.66
C SER A 468 -24.02 0.62 -2.18
N TRP A 469 -22.88 0.10 -1.69
CA TRP A 469 -22.75 -0.25 -0.27
C TRP A 469 -22.95 0.99 0.60
N PRO A 470 -23.87 0.98 1.57
CA PRO A 470 -24.15 2.17 2.39
C PRO A 470 -23.18 2.29 3.55
N GLY A 471 -22.80 3.53 3.91
CA GLY A 471 -22.03 3.82 5.11
C GLY A 471 -20.57 3.40 5.01
N VAL A 472 -19.99 3.46 3.81
CA VAL A 472 -18.56 3.14 3.61
C VAL A 472 -17.68 4.07 4.45
N THR A 473 -18.00 5.36 4.47
CA THR A 473 -17.26 6.39 5.22
C THR A 473 -17.86 6.69 6.59
N ARG A 474 -18.87 5.92 7.01
CA ARG A 474 -19.52 6.08 8.30
C ARG A 474 -18.68 5.39 9.39
N PRO A 475 -18.61 5.95 10.63
CA PRO A 475 -17.93 5.31 11.75
C PRO A 475 -18.41 3.87 12.03
N THR A 476 -17.47 3.01 12.43
CA THR A 476 -17.73 1.58 12.72
C THR A 476 -18.72 1.37 13.87
N ASN A 477 -18.70 2.24 14.88
CA ASN A 477 -19.64 2.22 16.01
C ASN A 477 -21.11 2.48 15.62
N LEU A 478 -21.36 2.95 14.40
CA LEU A 478 -22.69 3.15 13.82
C LEU A 478 -22.99 2.18 12.66
N GLY A 479 -22.19 1.12 12.52
CA GLY A 479 -22.35 0.07 11.51
C GLY A 479 -21.74 0.37 10.15
N GLY A 480 -20.96 1.45 10.01
CA GLY A 480 -20.21 1.71 8.78
C GLY A 480 -18.93 0.88 8.67
N LEU A 481 -18.22 0.99 7.53
CA LEU A 481 -16.93 0.33 7.34
C LEU A 481 -15.77 1.08 8.00
N GLY A 482 -15.97 2.37 8.32
CA GLY A 482 -14.99 3.19 9.05
C GLY A 482 -13.96 3.91 8.18
N PHE A 483 -14.08 3.88 6.86
CA PHE A 483 -13.19 4.64 5.99
C PHE A 483 -13.34 6.15 6.23
N SER A 484 -12.27 6.91 6.06
CA SER A 484 -12.35 8.37 6.10
C SER A 484 -13.08 8.93 4.88
N MET A 485 -12.79 8.36 3.70
CA MET A 485 -13.31 8.83 2.42
C MET A 485 -13.60 7.66 1.45
N LYS A 486 -14.38 7.93 0.40
CA LYS A 486 -14.69 6.99 -0.68
C LYS A 486 -14.52 7.68 -2.04
N TRP A 487 -13.98 6.98 -3.03
CA TRP A 487 -13.98 7.44 -4.42
C TRP A 487 -15.40 7.53 -4.98
N ASN A 488 -15.74 8.67 -5.58
CA ASN A 488 -17.03 8.89 -6.23
C ASN A 488 -17.01 8.38 -7.68
N MET A 489 -17.10 7.06 -7.83
CA MET A 489 -17.09 6.40 -9.15
C MET A 489 -18.29 6.80 -10.02
N GLY A 490 -19.43 7.12 -9.40
CA GLY A 490 -20.62 7.61 -10.11
C GLY A 490 -20.38 8.99 -10.72
N TRP A 491 -19.87 9.95 -9.94
CA TRP A 491 -19.45 11.26 -10.45
C TRP A 491 -18.44 11.13 -11.58
N MET A 492 -17.42 10.28 -11.43
CA MET A 492 -16.38 10.08 -12.44
C MET A 492 -17.00 9.57 -13.74
N ASN A 493 -17.82 8.51 -13.69
CA ASN A 493 -18.43 7.91 -14.88
C ASN A 493 -19.34 8.91 -15.62
N ASP A 494 -20.27 9.54 -14.90
CA ASP A 494 -21.21 10.50 -15.46
C ASP A 494 -20.49 11.70 -16.08
N THR A 495 -19.48 12.22 -15.38
CA THR A 495 -18.71 13.40 -15.82
C THR A 495 -17.88 13.09 -17.07
N LEU A 496 -17.14 11.97 -17.08
CA LEU A 496 -16.32 11.58 -18.23
C LEU A 496 -17.17 11.20 -19.46
N ALA A 497 -18.34 10.59 -19.24
CA ALA A 497 -19.29 10.35 -20.32
C ALA A 497 -19.83 11.67 -20.88
N TYR A 498 -20.22 12.61 -20.03
CA TYR A 498 -20.77 13.92 -20.43
C TYR A 498 -19.77 14.72 -21.28
N ILE A 499 -18.53 14.87 -20.82
CA ILE A 499 -17.49 15.66 -21.51
C ILE A 499 -17.05 15.03 -22.83
N ALA A 500 -17.12 13.71 -22.98
CA ALA A 500 -16.78 13.01 -24.22
C ALA A 500 -17.78 13.28 -25.35
N ARG A 501 -18.99 13.74 -25.04
CA ARG A 501 -20.01 14.06 -26.05
C ARG A 501 -19.74 15.41 -26.69
N ASP A 502 -20.01 15.49 -27.99
CA ASP A 502 -20.01 16.74 -28.74
C ASP A 502 -20.90 17.79 -28.05
N PRO A 503 -20.46 19.06 -27.92
CA PRO A 503 -21.21 20.09 -27.20
C PRO A 503 -22.67 20.26 -27.67
N ILE A 504 -22.98 20.00 -28.95
CA ILE A 504 -24.36 20.12 -29.45
C ILE A 504 -25.31 19.07 -28.87
N HIS A 505 -24.79 17.94 -28.36
CA HIS A 505 -25.57 16.86 -27.77
C HIS A 505 -25.65 16.91 -26.25
N ARG A 506 -24.82 17.74 -25.60
CA ARG A 506 -24.74 17.81 -24.13
C ARG A 506 -26.04 18.22 -23.44
N SER A 507 -26.93 18.93 -24.14
CA SER A 507 -28.22 19.36 -23.60
C SER A 507 -29.12 18.17 -23.24
N PHE A 508 -29.03 17.06 -23.99
CA PHE A 508 -29.76 15.82 -23.73
C PHE A 508 -29.24 15.06 -22.49
N HIS A 509 -28.02 15.37 -22.06
CA HIS A 509 -27.31 14.69 -20.99
C HIS A 509 -27.01 15.61 -19.80
N HIS A 510 -27.66 16.78 -19.73
CA HIS A 510 -27.44 17.75 -18.64
C HIS A 510 -27.68 17.14 -17.26
N HIS A 511 -28.64 16.21 -17.16
CA HIS A 511 -28.94 15.49 -15.93
C HIS A 511 -27.74 14.68 -15.41
N GLU A 512 -26.94 14.05 -16.28
CA GLU A 512 -25.75 13.26 -15.91
C GLU A 512 -24.76 14.13 -15.11
N MET A 513 -24.53 15.37 -15.55
CA MET A 513 -23.59 16.28 -14.90
C MET A 513 -24.09 16.79 -13.53
N THR A 514 -25.40 16.81 -13.30
CA THR A 514 -26.01 17.27 -12.03
C THR A 514 -26.35 16.13 -11.06
N PHE A 515 -26.32 14.87 -11.52
CA PHE A 515 -26.89 13.73 -10.80
C PHE A 515 -26.13 13.40 -9.53
N SER A 516 -24.80 13.48 -9.57
CA SER A 516 -23.92 13.25 -8.42
C SER A 516 -24.29 14.10 -7.19
N MET A 517 -24.79 15.32 -7.39
CA MET A 517 -25.20 16.21 -6.31
C MET A 517 -26.40 15.70 -5.51
N LEU A 518 -27.18 14.75 -6.03
CA LEU A 518 -28.27 14.11 -5.28
C LEU A 518 -27.76 13.25 -4.12
N TYR A 519 -26.54 12.75 -4.22
CA TYR A 519 -25.91 11.90 -3.21
C TYR A 519 -24.53 12.39 -2.77
N ALA A 520 -24.02 13.53 -3.25
CA ALA A 520 -22.69 14.04 -2.93
C ALA A 520 -22.40 14.26 -1.42
N PHE A 521 -23.44 14.23 -0.58
CA PHE A 521 -23.32 14.36 0.87
C PHE A 521 -23.69 13.08 1.64
N SER A 522 -23.88 11.95 0.94
CA SER A 522 -24.16 10.65 1.59
C SER A 522 -22.91 9.98 2.16
N GLU A 523 -21.74 10.32 1.62
CA GLU A 523 -20.43 9.84 2.02
C GLU A 523 -19.41 10.99 1.93
N ASN A 524 -18.23 10.82 2.53
CA ASN A 524 -17.11 11.73 2.35
C ASN A 524 -16.38 11.40 1.04
N TYR A 525 -16.66 12.13 -0.04
CA TYR A 525 -16.14 11.77 -1.37
C TYR A 525 -14.76 12.36 -1.70
N VAL A 526 -13.95 11.54 -2.37
CA VAL A 526 -12.89 11.96 -3.30
C VAL A 526 -13.48 11.88 -4.71
N LEU A 527 -13.14 12.82 -5.59
CA LEU A 527 -13.53 12.91 -6.99
C LEU A 527 -12.33 12.47 -7.85
N PRO A 528 -12.21 11.17 -8.17
CA PRO A 528 -11.03 10.66 -8.85
C PRO A 528 -11.11 10.79 -10.37
N ILE A 529 -9.99 11.17 -10.97
CA ILE A 529 -9.65 10.84 -12.36
C ILE A 529 -8.32 10.08 -12.28
N SER A 530 -8.43 8.76 -12.09
CA SER A 530 -7.30 7.89 -11.76
C SER A 530 -6.64 7.27 -13.00
N HIS A 531 -5.56 6.52 -12.76
CA HIS A 531 -4.84 5.73 -13.75
C HIS A 531 -5.73 4.78 -14.57
N ASP A 532 -6.74 4.16 -13.96
CA ASP A 532 -7.67 3.23 -14.63
C ASP A 532 -8.48 3.89 -15.75
N GLU A 533 -8.65 5.21 -15.70
CA GLU A 533 -9.46 5.95 -16.66
C GLU A 533 -8.69 6.42 -17.89
N VAL A 534 -7.39 6.13 -17.97
CA VAL A 534 -6.52 6.63 -19.05
C VAL A 534 -5.68 5.52 -19.70
N VAL A 535 -6.23 4.31 -19.71
CA VAL A 535 -5.64 3.06 -20.22
C VAL A 535 -6.68 2.20 -20.96
N HIS A 536 -6.23 1.08 -21.52
CA HIS A 536 -7.07 0.02 -22.10
C HIS A 536 -8.07 0.50 -23.17
N GLY A 537 -7.70 1.49 -23.97
CA GLY A 537 -8.53 2.01 -25.06
C GLY A 537 -9.60 3.02 -24.61
N LYS A 538 -9.66 3.37 -23.32
CA LYS A 538 -10.57 4.39 -22.80
C LYS A 538 -10.19 5.82 -23.24
N GLY A 539 -8.95 6.03 -23.65
CA GLY A 539 -8.36 7.33 -23.98
C GLY A 539 -8.08 8.21 -22.76
N THR A 540 -7.20 9.20 -22.92
CA THR A 540 -6.91 10.20 -21.88
C THR A 540 -7.99 11.27 -21.78
N LEU A 541 -7.90 12.18 -20.79
CA LEU A 541 -8.78 13.36 -20.75
C LEU A 541 -8.72 14.15 -22.07
N TRP A 542 -7.52 14.33 -22.64
CA TRP A 542 -7.35 14.97 -23.94
C TRP A 542 -8.03 14.20 -25.08
N GLY A 543 -7.84 12.88 -25.09
CA GLY A 543 -8.41 11.99 -26.11
C GLY A 543 -9.94 12.05 -26.15
N ARG A 544 -10.57 12.07 -24.96
CA ARG A 544 -12.03 12.09 -24.78
C ARG A 544 -12.68 13.39 -25.24
N MET A 545 -12.01 14.54 -25.13
CA MET A 545 -12.62 15.83 -25.51
C MET A 545 -12.91 15.92 -27.03
N PRO A 546 -14.09 16.41 -27.45
CA PRO A 546 -14.42 16.61 -28.87
C PRO A 546 -13.77 17.87 -29.46
N GLY A 547 -13.71 17.93 -30.79
CA GLY A 547 -13.26 19.11 -31.53
C GLY A 547 -11.75 19.14 -31.83
N ASN A 548 -11.26 20.32 -32.24
CA ASN A 548 -9.85 20.56 -32.53
C ASN A 548 -9.02 20.74 -31.24
N ASP A 549 -7.70 20.87 -31.37
CA ASP A 549 -6.79 20.96 -30.23
C ASP A 549 -7.11 22.10 -29.26
N HIS A 550 -7.53 23.26 -29.76
CA HIS A 550 -7.94 24.38 -28.91
C HIS A 550 -9.17 24.03 -28.06
N ASN A 551 -10.20 23.43 -28.69
CA ASN A 551 -11.42 23.03 -28.00
C ASN A 551 -11.18 21.88 -27.03
N LYS A 552 -10.29 20.93 -27.39
CA LYS A 552 -9.85 19.86 -26.49
C LYS A 552 -9.17 20.43 -25.24
N ALA A 553 -8.23 21.36 -25.41
CA ALA A 553 -7.58 22.03 -24.30
C ALA A 553 -8.58 22.79 -23.42
N ALA A 554 -9.47 23.58 -24.02
CA ALA A 554 -10.53 24.30 -23.29
C ALA A 554 -11.45 23.36 -22.49
N GLY A 555 -11.82 22.22 -23.10
CA GLY A 555 -12.59 21.17 -22.45
C GLY A 555 -11.88 20.57 -21.24
N VAL A 556 -10.59 20.21 -21.37
CA VAL A 556 -9.77 19.70 -20.25
C VAL A 556 -9.71 20.73 -19.12
N ARG A 557 -9.39 21.99 -19.44
CA ARG A 557 -9.31 23.06 -18.44
C ARG A 557 -10.64 23.27 -17.70
N SER A 558 -11.76 23.25 -18.43
CA SER A 558 -13.09 23.35 -17.85
C SER A 558 -13.48 22.18 -16.96
N LEU A 559 -13.13 20.96 -17.36
CA LEU A 559 -13.37 19.77 -16.55
C LEU A 559 -12.59 19.83 -15.24
N LEU A 560 -11.30 20.18 -15.28
CA LEU A 560 -10.48 20.26 -14.08
C LEU A 560 -10.97 21.38 -13.15
N ALA A 561 -11.33 22.55 -13.69
CA ALA A 561 -11.98 23.58 -12.88
C ALA A 561 -13.34 23.12 -12.32
N TYR A 562 -14.10 22.30 -13.04
CA TYR A 562 -15.34 21.74 -12.50
C TYR A 562 -15.07 20.77 -11.34
N GLN A 563 -14.10 19.86 -11.51
CA GLN A 563 -13.71 18.89 -10.48
C GLN A 563 -13.28 19.59 -9.19
N TRP A 564 -12.47 20.65 -9.25
CA TRP A 564 -12.03 21.38 -8.06
C TRP A 564 -13.14 22.22 -7.39
N ALA A 565 -14.14 22.66 -8.16
CA ALA A 565 -15.26 23.42 -7.62
C ALA A 565 -16.39 22.54 -7.08
N HIS A 566 -16.53 21.31 -7.56
CA HIS A 566 -17.53 20.36 -7.11
C HIS A 566 -17.25 19.94 -5.65
N PRO A 567 -18.27 19.74 -4.78
CA PRO A 567 -18.05 19.20 -3.44
C PRO A 567 -17.34 17.85 -3.46
N GLY A 568 -16.31 17.71 -2.62
CA GLY A 568 -15.47 16.52 -2.52
C GLY A 568 -13.99 16.82 -2.75
N LYS A 569 -13.11 15.95 -2.25
CA LYS A 569 -11.64 16.07 -2.41
C LYS A 569 -11.23 15.69 -3.83
N GLN A 570 -10.05 16.06 -4.31
CA GLN A 570 -9.66 15.83 -5.72
C GLN A 570 -8.51 14.83 -5.83
N LEU A 571 -8.57 13.98 -6.86
CA LEU A 571 -7.45 13.15 -7.29
C LEU A 571 -7.29 13.23 -8.82
N LEU A 572 -6.07 13.44 -9.28
CA LEU A 572 -5.72 13.47 -10.69
C LEU A 572 -4.44 12.66 -10.95
N PHE A 573 -4.52 11.71 -11.88
CA PHE A 573 -3.38 10.90 -12.26
C PHE A 573 -2.35 11.67 -13.08
N MET A 574 -1.08 11.33 -12.84
CA MET A 574 0.07 11.86 -13.56
C MET A 574 -0.08 11.79 -15.09
N GLY A 575 0.36 12.84 -15.78
CA GLY A 575 0.17 13.03 -17.21
C GLY A 575 -1.08 13.85 -17.55
N GLN A 576 -2.14 13.76 -16.75
CA GLN A 576 -3.40 14.47 -17.05
C GLN A 576 -3.30 15.97 -16.75
N GLU A 577 -2.45 16.38 -15.82
CA GLU A 577 -2.22 17.77 -15.43
C GLU A 577 -1.59 18.62 -16.54
N PHE A 578 -0.91 18.01 -17.51
CA PHE A 578 -0.44 18.68 -18.72
C PHE A 578 -1.15 18.21 -20.00
N GLY A 579 -2.26 17.47 -19.84
CA GLY A 579 -3.09 17.02 -20.94
C GLY A 579 -2.40 16.01 -21.87
N GLN A 580 -1.68 15.03 -21.31
CA GLN A 580 -1.06 13.96 -22.08
C GLN A 580 -2.04 13.35 -23.09
N ARG A 581 -1.62 13.27 -24.35
CA ARG A 581 -2.45 12.81 -25.46
C ARG A 581 -2.59 11.28 -25.53
N ALA A 582 -1.48 10.56 -25.35
CA ALA A 582 -1.47 9.11 -25.41
C ALA A 582 -1.87 8.50 -24.05
N GLU A 583 -2.51 7.34 -24.08
CA GLU A 583 -2.77 6.56 -22.87
C GLU A 583 -1.49 6.31 -22.08
N TRP A 584 -1.65 6.21 -20.76
CA TRP A 584 -0.54 5.89 -19.90
C TRP A 584 0.04 4.51 -20.25
N SER A 585 1.35 4.40 -20.14
CA SER A 585 2.10 3.17 -20.38
C SER A 585 3.21 3.13 -19.36
N GLU A 586 3.13 2.15 -18.46
CA GLU A 586 4.14 1.96 -17.42
C GLU A 586 5.54 1.72 -18.02
N GLU A 587 5.61 0.98 -19.13
CA GLU A 587 6.86 0.64 -19.81
C GLU A 587 7.57 1.85 -20.45
N ARG A 588 6.80 2.83 -20.98
CA ARG A 588 7.35 3.99 -21.70
C ARG A 588 7.61 5.19 -20.80
N GLY A 589 6.84 5.29 -19.72
CA GLY A 589 6.73 6.49 -18.90
C GLY A 589 5.89 7.61 -19.52
N LEU A 590 5.86 8.76 -18.84
CA LEU A 590 5.07 9.93 -19.27
C LEU A 590 5.71 10.68 -20.45
N ASP A 591 4.85 11.30 -21.26
CA ASP A 591 5.21 12.06 -22.46
C ASP A 591 5.69 13.50 -22.14
N TRP A 592 6.71 13.64 -21.29
CA TRP A 592 7.24 14.94 -20.83
C TRP A 592 7.65 15.89 -21.96
N TYR A 593 7.97 15.38 -23.15
CA TYR A 593 8.31 16.18 -24.31
C TYR A 593 7.20 17.17 -24.70
N GLN A 594 5.93 16.90 -24.36
CA GLN A 594 4.79 17.78 -24.68
C GLN A 594 4.90 19.17 -24.01
N LEU A 595 5.60 19.27 -22.88
CA LEU A 595 5.88 20.55 -22.21
C LEU A 595 6.92 21.41 -22.97
N GLY A 596 7.72 20.80 -23.85
CA GLY A 596 8.65 21.50 -24.73
C GLY A 596 8.08 21.84 -26.11
N GLU A 597 6.88 21.35 -26.45
CA GLU A 597 6.21 21.64 -27.72
C GLU A 597 5.53 23.03 -27.69
N GLN A 598 5.33 23.63 -28.86
CA GLN A 598 4.37 24.73 -29.01
C GLN A 598 2.94 24.18 -29.01
N SER A 599 2.48 23.74 -27.85
CA SER A 599 1.18 23.09 -27.65
C SER A 599 0.36 23.76 -26.55
N PHE A 600 -0.78 23.15 -26.20
CA PHE A 600 -1.63 23.60 -25.09
C PHE A 600 -1.25 23.00 -23.73
N SER A 601 -0.28 22.07 -23.68
CA SER A 601 0.08 21.31 -22.47
C SER A 601 0.57 22.21 -21.33
N THR A 602 1.39 23.22 -21.63
CA THR A 602 1.86 24.19 -20.63
C THR A 602 0.73 25.04 -20.07
N GLY A 603 -0.27 25.40 -20.89
CA GLY A 603 -1.45 26.15 -20.45
C GLY A 603 -2.36 25.33 -19.53
N ILE A 604 -2.48 24.02 -19.76
CA ILE A 604 -3.23 23.10 -18.88
C ILE A 604 -2.47 22.93 -17.55
N GLN A 605 -1.15 22.71 -17.60
CA GLN A 605 -0.32 22.61 -16.41
C GLN A 605 -0.37 23.87 -15.55
N GLN A 606 -0.27 25.04 -16.17
CA GLN A 606 -0.38 26.33 -15.49
C GLN A 606 -1.76 26.50 -14.84
N LEU A 607 -2.85 26.07 -15.50
CA LEU A 607 -4.17 26.07 -14.88
C LEU A 607 -4.19 25.21 -13.62
N VAL A 608 -3.65 23.98 -13.67
CA VAL A 608 -3.63 23.08 -12.51
C VAL A 608 -2.89 23.72 -11.33
N ALA A 609 -1.73 24.33 -11.58
CA ALA A 609 -0.99 25.07 -10.55
C ALA A 609 -1.82 26.20 -9.93
N ASP A 610 -2.54 26.96 -10.76
CA ASP A 610 -3.31 28.11 -10.31
C ASP A 610 -4.60 27.70 -9.58
N ILE A 611 -5.34 26.69 -10.04
CA ILE A 611 -6.53 26.16 -9.33
C ILE A 611 -6.13 25.52 -8.00
N ASN A 612 -4.97 24.87 -7.91
CA ASN A 612 -4.45 24.34 -6.65
C ASN A 612 -4.08 25.46 -5.65
N ARG A 613 -3.51 26.56 -6.13
CA ARG A 613 -3.25 27.74 -5.29
C ARG A 613 -4.57 28.37 -4.80
N LEU A 614 -5.57 28.49 -5.67
CA LEU A 614 -6.90 28.98 -5.29
C LEU A 614 -7.57 28.04 -4.28
N TYR A 615 -7.58 26.74 -4.54
CA TYR A 615 -8.16 25.71 -3.68
C TYR A 615 -7.61 25.77 -2.26
N ARG A 616 -6.29 25.76 -2.09
CA ARG A 616 -5.65 25.83 -0.76
C ARG A 616 -5.97 27.11 0.01
N SER A 617 -6.19 28.23 -0.69
CA SER A 617 -6.40 29.54 -0.06
C SER A 617 -7.87 29.92 0.13
N ARG A 618 -8.82 29.18 -0.43
CA ARG A 618 -10.26 29.47 -0.32
C ARG A 618 -10.99 28.35 0.43
N ARG A 619 -11.31 28.60 1.70
CA ARG A 619 -12.03 27.65 2.57
C ARG A 619 -13.38 27.20 2.00
N ALA A 620 -14.04 28.04 1.21
CA ALA A 620 -15.29 27.68 0.52
C ALA A 620 -15.18 26.43 -0.34
N LEU A 621 -13.99 26.12 -0.88
CA LEU A 621 -13.78 24.97 -1.76
C LEU A 621 -13.58 23.64 -1.03
N TRP A 622 -13.40 23.62 0.30
CA TRP A 622 -13.05 22.38 1.00
C TRP A 622 -13.56 22.22 2.44
N SER A 623 -13.77 23.31 3.19
CA SER A 623 -14.12 23.24 4.63
C SER A 623 -15.49 22.62 4.91
N ARG A 624 -16.38 22.60 3.91
CA ARG A 624 -17.76 22.09 3.99
C ARG A 624 -18.11 21.13 2.85
N ASP A 625 -17.14 20.35 2.35
CA ASP A 625 -17.39 19.39 1.26
C ASP A 625 -18.47 18.34 1.58
N THR A 626 -18.60 17.97 2.85
CA THR A 626 -19.40 16.83 3.29
C THR A 626 -20.79 17.21 3.80
N VAL A 627 -21.14 18.50 3.75
CA VAL A 627 -22.44 19.00 4.22
C VAL A 627 -23.12 19.85 3.14
N PRO A 628 -24.46 19.74 2.97
CA PRO A 628 -25.19 20.54 1.99
C PRO A 628 -24.99 22.05 2.14
N ASP A 629 -24.77 22.55 3.36
CA ASP A 629 -24.53 23.97 3.65
C ASP A 629 -23.27 24.55 2.96
N GLY A 630 -22.35 23.69 2.49
CA GLY A 630 -21.18 24.08 1.71
C GLY A 630 -21.47 24.37 0.23
N TYR A 631 -22.70 24.13 -0.23
CA TYR A 631 -23.07 24.17 -1.64
C TYR A 631 -24.48 24.76 -1.85
N SER A 632 -24.68 25.48 -2.96
CA SER A 632 -26.04 25.87 -3.36
C SER A 632 -26.12 26.11 -4.86
N TRP A 633 -27.01 25.41 -5.55
CA TRP A 633 -27.32 25.72 -6.95
C TRP A 633 -27.72 27.20 -7.11
N ILE A 634 -27.21 27.83 -8.16
CA ILE A 634 -27.74 29.09 -8.68
C ILE A 634 -28.75 28.73 -9.77
N ASP A 635 -28.29 28.00 -10.80
CA ASP A 635 -29.16 27.35 -11.78
C ASP A 635 -28.54 26.03 -12.25
N ALA A 636 -29.34 24.97 -12.15
CA ALA A 636 -29.02 23.60 -12.52
C ALA A 636 -29.83 23.12 -13.74
N ASN A 637 -30.66 23.98 -14.32
CA ASN A 637 -31.64 23.60 -15.34
C ASN A 637 -31.39 24.26 -16.70
N ASP A 638 -30.27 24.98 -16.87
CA ASP A 638 -29.92 25.64 -18.13
C ASP A 638 -29.28 24.66 -19.14
N SER A 639 -30.00 23.57 -19.39
CA SER A 639 -29.63 22.55 -20.36
C SER A 639 -29.64 23.07 -21.79
N ALA A 640 -30.47 24.08 -22.09
CA ALA A 640 -30.52 24.72 -23.40
C ALA A 640 -29.20 25.39 -23.78
N ASN A 641 -28.50 25.98 -22.81
CA ASN A 641 -27.21 26.64 -23.02
C ASN A 641 -26.00 25.79 -22.59
N ASN A 642 -26.23 24.59 -22.04
CA ASN A 642 -25.21 23.76 -21.37
C ASN A 642 -24.46 24.52 -20.26
N VAL A 643 -25.18 25.33 -19.47
CA VAL A 643 -24.59 26.12 -18.39
C VAL A 643 -24.96 25.51 -17.04
N LEU A 644 -23.96 25.35 -16.17
CA LEU A 644 -24.16 25.03 -14.76
C LEU A 644 -23.61 26.15 -13.90
N SER A 645 -24.35 26.51 -12.84
CA SER A 645 -23.88 27.52 -11.91
C SER A 645 -24.27 27.24 -10.47
N PHE A 646 -23.33 27.40 -9.55
CA PHE A 646 -23.54 27.14 -8.14
C PHE A 646 -22.64 28.00 -7.25
N LEU A 647 -22.95 28.01 -5.97
CA LEU A 647 -22.20 28.64 -4.90
C LEU A 647 -21.48 27.58 -4.08
N ARG A 648 -20.28 27.91 -3.62
CA ARG A 648 -19.54 27.20 -2.58
C ARG A 648 -19.43 28.09 -1.36
N PHE A 649 -19.56 27.51 -0.16
CA PHE A 649 -19.53 28.25 1.10
C PHE A 649 -18.52 27.67 2.08
N GLY A 650 -17.74 28.56 2.70
CA GLY A 650 -16.80 28.21 3.75
C GLY A 650 -17.44 28.18 5.13
N ASP A 651 -16.79 27.50 6.07
CA ASP A 651 -17.13 27.58 7.49
C ASP A 651 -16.85 28.94 8.13
N ASP A 652 -16.00 29.75 7.50
CA ASP A 652 -15.66 31.13 7.84
C ASP A 652 -16.61 32.18 7.23
N GLY A 653 -17.62 31.74 6.48
CA GLY A 653 -18.55 32.61 5.78
C GLY A 653 -18.07 33.09 4.40
N SER A 654 -16.91 32.64 3.92
CA SER A 654 -16.48 32.88 2.54
C SER A 654 -17.44 32.27 1.53
N VAL A 655 -17.55 32.89 0.36
CA VAL A 655 -18.42 32.44 -0.73
C VAL A 655 -17.71 32.54 -2.07
N LEU A 656 -17.93 31.54 -2.92
CA LEU A 656 -17.44 31.51 -4.30
C LEU A 656 -18.60 31.15 -5.23
N ALA A 657 -18.81 31.93 -6.28
CA ALA A 657 -19.75 31.61 -7.35
C ALA A 657 -19.01 30.97 -8.53
N CYS A 658 -19.39 29.75 -8.89
CA CYS A 658 -18.79 28.98 -9.95
C CYS A 658 -19.78 28.86 -11.12
N VAL A 659 -19.35 29.18 -12.32
CA VAL A 659 -20.15 29.14 -13.55
C VAL A 659 -19.39 28.38 -14.62
N PHE A 660 -20.06 27.43 -15.26
CA PHE A 660 -19.47 26.56 -16.27
C PHE A 660 -20.29 26.66 -17.54
N ASN A 661 -19.65 27.02 -18.65
CA ASN A 661 -20.24 26.95 -19.97
C ASN A 661 -19.66 25.74 -20.70
N PHE A 662 -20.43 24.66 -20.79
CA PHE A 662 -20.04 23.45 -21.50
C PHE A 662 -20.47 23.47 -22.98
N SER A 663 -21.01 24.59 -23.49
CA SER A 663 -21.27 24.75 -24.92
C SER A 663 -20.02 25.14 -25.68
N GLY A 664 -20.02 24.93 -27.00
CA GLY A 664 -18.98 25.39 -27.91
C GLY A 664 -19.11 26.86 -28.32
N SER A 665 -20.02 27.62 -27.71
CA SER A 665 -20.34 29.01 -28.05
C SER A 665 -20.24 29.94 -26.85
N GLU A 666 -19.87 31.19 -27.10
CA GLU A 666 -19.90 32.25 -26.08
C GLU A 666 -21.35 32.64 -25.76
N HIS A 667 -21.61 32.93 -24.48
CA HIS A 667 -22.82 33.64 -24.04
C HIS A 667 -22.45 35.06 -23.59
N ALA A 668 -22.48 36.03 -24.52
CA ALA A 668 -21.93 37.38 -24.30
C ALA A 668 -22.68 38.24 -23.26
N GLN A 669 -23.96 37.93 -22.99
CA GLN A 669 -24.81 38.69 -22.05
C GLN A 669 -25.61 37.75 -21.15
N TYR A 670 -24.92 36.84 -20.48
CA TYR A 670 -25.53 35.91 -19.55
C TYR A 670 -25.83 36.60 -18.21
N ARG A 671 -27.04 36.42 -17.68
CA ARG A 671 -27.41 36.96 -16.37
C ARG A 671 -27.35 35.86 -15.31
N LEU A 672 -26.57 36.10 -14.27
CA LEU A 672 -26.42 35.16 -13.15
C LEU A 672 -26.99 35.74 -11.87
N GLY A 673 -27.85 34.99 -11.17
CA GLY A 673 -28.33 35.35 -9.83
C GLY A 673 -27.23 35.19 -8.77
N LEU A 674 -27.08 36.17 -7.89
CA LEU A 674 -26.03 36.22 -6.85
C LEU A 674 -26.61 36.58 -5.47
N PRO A 675 -25.99 36.13 -4.37
CA PRO A 675 -26.51 36.35 -3.01
C PRO A 675 -26.61 37.82 -2.58
N HIS A 676 -25.75 38.69 -3.10
CA HIS A 676 -25.70 40.10 -2.72
C HIS A 676 -25.22 40.97 -3.89
N THR A 677 -25.50 42.28 -3.78
CA THR A 677 -25.03 43.29 -4.72
C THR A 677 -23.54 43.60 -4.54
N GLY A 678 -22.99 44.44 -5.41
CA GLY A 678 -21.61 44.91 -5.37
C GLY A 678 -20.72 44.19 -6.37
N THR A 679 -19.42 44.48 -6.29
CA THR A 679 -18.43 43.94 -7.22
C THR A 679 -18.06 42.51 -6.87
N TRP A 680 -18.07 41.65 -7.88
CA TRP A 680 -17.61 40.27 -7.82
C TRP A 680 -16.37 40.11 -8.69
N ARG A 681 -15.24 39.80 -8.08
CA ARG A 681 -13.95 39.63 -8.75
C ARG A 681 -13.90 38.30 -9.47
N GLU A 682 -13.51 38.30 -10.74
CA GLU A 682 -13.19 37.08 -11.51
C GLU A 682 -11.83 36.55 -11.03
N VAL A 683 -11.85 35.46 -10.25
CA VAL A 683 -10.63 34.86 -9.68
C VAL A 683 -10.10 33.70 -10.50
N LEU A 684 -10.96 33.07 -11.29
CA LEU A 684 -10.57 32.08 -12.28
C LEU A 684 -11.34 32.34 -13.57
N ASN A 685 -10.62 32.29 -14.69
CA ASN A 685 -11.18 32.21 -16.02
C ASN A 685 -10.33 31.25 -16.85
N THR A 686 -10.86 30.07 -17.15
CA THR A 686 -10.11 29.04 -17.88
C THR A 686 -9.90 29.36 -19.35
N ASP A 687 -10.54 30.40 -19.89
CA ASP A 687 -10.29 30.90 -21.25
C ASP A 687 -9.23 32.02 -21.29
N ALA A 688 -8.62 32.37 -20.15
CA ALA A 688 -7.55 33.35 -20.12
C ALA A 688 -6.37 32.95 -21.04
N THR A 689 -5.73 33.95 -21.66
CA THR A 689 -4.63 33.74 -22.62
C THR A 689 -3.39 33.09 -21.99
N ILE A 690 -3.19 33.25 -20.68
CA ILE A 690 -2.13 32.58 -19.91
C ILE A 690 -2.27 31.05 -19.90
N TYR A 691 -3.48 30.53 -20.12
CA TYR A 691 -3.78 29.11 -20.25
C TYR A 691 -3.95 28.69 -21.71
N ASN A 692 -3.57 29.57 -22.66
CA ASN A 692 -3.78 29.44 -24.09
C ASN A 692 -5.27 29.32 -24.47
N GLY A 693 -6.15 30.02 -23.75
CA GLY A 693 -7.53 30.27 -24.19
C GLY A 693 -7.64 31.46 -25.14
N ALA A 694 -8.87 31.76 -25.57
CA ALA A 694 -9.15 32.84 -26.52
C ALA A 694 -9.11 34.25 -25.87
N GLY A 695 -9.10 34.32 -24.54
CA GLY A 695 -9.04 35.57 -23.78
C GLY A 695 -10.39 36.26 -23.59
N LEU A 696 -11.50 35.56 -23.81
CA LEU A 696 -12.83 36.06 -23.51
C LEU A 696 -13.06 36.04 -21.99
N GLY A 697 -13.86 36.97 -21.47
CA GLY A 697 -14.12 37.08 -20.04
C GLY A 697 -14.67 38.43 -19.64
N ASN A 698 -14.55 38.75 -18.36
CA ASN A 698 -15.25 39.90 -17.75
C ASN A 698 -14.32 41.03 -17.33
N LEU A 699 -13.11 41.10 -17.92
CA LEU A 699 -12.11 42.14 -17.65
C LEU A 699 -11.78 42.29 -16.14
N GLY A 700 -11.83 41.19 -15.39
CA GLY A 700 -11.41 41.08 -13.99
C GLY A 700 -12.52 41.13 -12.94
N SER A 701 -13.74 41.60 -13.26
CA SER A 701 -14.86 41.63 -12.31
C SER A 701 -16.19 41.93 -12.98
N VAL A 702 -17.29 41.59 -12.31
CA VAL A 702 -18.66 41.96 -12.71
C VAL A 702 -19.36 42.73 -11.58
N GLU A 703 -20.32 43.57 -11.92
CA GLU A 703 -21.10 44.33 -10.93
C GLU A 703 -22.49 43.71 -10.75
N ALA A 704 -22.78 43.23 -9.54
CA ALA A 704 -24.08 42.69 -9.18
C ALA A 704 -25.02 43.82 -8.73
N THR A 705 -26.13 43.97 -9.44
CA THR A 705 -27.16 44.98 -9.17
C THR A 705 -28.34 44.37 -8.41
N ALA A 706 -29.17 45.21 -7.78
CA ALA A 706 -30.39 44.80 -7.07
C ALA A 706 -31.53 44.39 -8.03
N GLN A 707 -31.20 43.57 -9.02
CA GLN A 707 -32.13 42.98 -9.97
C GLN A 707 -32.25 41.48 -9.68
N PRO A 708 -33.39 41.03 -9.10
CA PRO A 708 -33.57 39.61 -8.77
C PRO A 708 -33.51 38.71 -10.00
N TRP A 709 -32.83 37.57 -9.87
CA TRP A 709 -32.71 36.55 -10.91
C TRP A 709 -32.39 35.17 -10.29
N HIS A 710 -32.82 34.07 -10.92
CA HIS A 710 -32.63 32.69 -10.40
C HIS A 710 -33.02 32.52 -8.91
N GLY A 711 -34.07 33.22 -8.46
CA GLY A 711 -34.51 33.18 -7.05
C GLY A 711 -33.58 33.88 -6.05
N ARG A 712 -32.60 34.66 -6.52
CA ARG A 712 -31.63 35.42 -5.71
C ARG A 712 -31.95 36.92 -5.74
N PRO A 713 -31.54 37.69 -4.70
CA PRO A 713 -31.89 39.11 -4.59
C PRO A 713 -31.10 40.04 -5.53
N ALA A 714 -29.92 39.61 -5.99
CA ALA A 714 -29.07 40.37 -6.90
C ALA A 714 -28.73 39.56 -8.17
N SER A 715 -28.25 40.24 -9.20
CA SER A 715 -27.68 39.58 -10.39
C SER A 715 -26.66 40.45 -11.10
N ALA A 716 -25.73 39.79 -11.79
CA ALA A 716 -24.75 40.42 -12.67
C ALA A 716 -24.96 39.94 -14.11
N VAL A 717 -24.61 40.78 -15.08
CA VAL A 717 -24.52 40.39 -16.50
C VAL A 717 -23.05 40.16 -16.81
N MET A 718 -22.74 39.04 -17.45
CA MET A 718 -21.38 38.58 -17.73
C MET A 718 -21.27 37.93 -19.10
N SER A 719 -20.06 37.92 -19.66
CA SER A 719 -19.72 37.05 -20.78
C SER A 719 -19.26 35.69 -20.24
N LEU A 720 -19.82 34.61 -20.78
CA LEU A 720 -19.35 33.25 -20.54
C LEU A 720 -18.58 32.76 -21.78
N PRO A 721 -17.25 32.60 -21.70
CA PRO A 721 -16.47 32.04 -22.80
C PRO A 721 -16.92 30.61 -23.16
N PRO A 722 -16.72 30.15 -24.40
CA PRO A 722 -17.05 28.78 -24.82
C PRO A 722 -16.15 27.77 -24.10
N LEU A 723 -16.70 26.62 -23.72
CA LEU A 723 -15.96 25.54 -23.04
C LEU A 723 -15.07 26.08 -21.90
N ALA A 724 -15.64 26.91 -21.02
CA ALA A 724 -14.91 27.58 -19.96
C ALA A 724 -15.60 27.50 -18.60
N ALA A 725 -14.80 27.60 -17.55
CA ALA A 725 -15.22 27.81 -16.17
C ALA A 725 -14.78 29.19 -15.69
N LEU A 726 -15.69 29.88 -15.01
CA LEU A 726 -15.46 31.16 -14.35
C LEU A 726 -15.78 31.03 -12.86
N TRP A 727 -14.87 31.51 -12.01
CA TRP A 727 -15.13 31.61 -10.58
C TRP A 727 -15.09 33.07 -10.13
N PHE A 728 -16.02 33.45 -9.27
CA PHE A 728 -16.15 34.79 -8.74
C PHE A 728 -16.22 34.80 -7.22
N GLU A 729 -15.51 35.73 -6.59
CA GLU A 729 -15.62 36.01 -5.15
C GLU A 729 -16.01 37.49 -4.93
N PRO A 730 -16.69 37.84 -3.83
CA PRO A 730 -16.93 39.24 -3.47
C PRO A 730 -15.61 40.02 -3.36
N ALA A 731 -15.57 41.25 -3.89
CA ALA A 731 -14.37 42.10 -3.94
C ALA A 731 -13.93 42.67 -2.59
#